data_AF-Q54Z20-F1
#
_entry.id   AF-Q54Z20-F1
#
_cell.length_a   1.000
_cell.length_b   1.000
_cell.length_c   1.000
_cell.angle_alpha   90.00
_cell.angle_beta   90.00
_cell.angle_gamma   90.00
#
_symmetry.space_group_name_H-M   'P 1'
#
loop_
_entity.id
_entity.type
_entity.pdbx_description
1 polymer ?
#
loop_
_entity_poly.entity_id
_entity_poly.type
_entity_poly.pdbx_seq_one_letter_code
_entity_poly.pdbx_strand_id
1 'polypeptide(L)'
;MINEILDNKMSDIRSSGKNVKLESTTMTSVKDLPSWCFIKSRAMLKGDNKPFVVSVLNSSTETPSKGWKCVLFQTNINDKGQLWQLVDGHLLSQLYGSFVLDIDSDNNNGTDLIINSQIPSNNERQTWKLGSNGEIMNNQTKMFIGVKGSNSAPIDPSNNAQLVCESTTSVDNVCFQWDLEPSFPLNSILTQTTEPFPNYTDEKLKAYIYISNNLIKGIDDIRSQYTNSNYSFNSFSNELVNMKYPDSISKDSFDEIKTQLQSEFEQVDSIINLFNNYQQFHIGLFADNSARLNQIVSIIQFDDKTTSVAGSILSIISNILKLVLTFLPQPAGNFGNVMMGAISVSSAASTPNKVNVDPFKVELSKLWDSLSSNFEAILFNMGTMESMILKDWGKMKAVYQLLSTSLAWTPTMTSQLISTGATAYGISLLQMLLPEKYQIYCWNQNFDAKYGFAPGYPAPIPSDIPEYCTWTDENGDVLFIASTSDLRVHPIKEVMDMVWKDNVVVKKDFYRSRNGWSFPTSLVNRITRWLIPNVTNNTSIPMKYTIGDFKGDSKTTYQLDLPTFSTSYPLDVSHNNNGHNYHFTITITNALDNSKIASLVIIVSAVGGSFSKGQLGDHSVTKGYLIGDPIFNTSVRDSTSTCNIIVNIDYNDTN
;
A
#
# COMPACT_ATOMS: atom_id res chain seq x y z
N MET A 1 4.23 8.05 -33.55
CA MET A 1 3.18 7.01 -33.48
C MET A 1 2.76 6.64 -32.06
N ILE A 2 3.50 5.88 -31.23
CA ILE A 2 3.07 5.57 -29.84
C ILE A 2 2.91 6.85 -29.00
N ASN A 3 3.92 7.73 -28.99
CA ASN A 3 3.84 9.02 -28.28
C ASN A 3 2.70 9.92 -28.79
N GLU A 4 2.38 9.83 -30.08
CA GLU A 4 1.35 10.66 -30.74
C GLU A 4 -0.07 10.15 -30.43
N ILE A 5 -0.23 8.82 -30.29
CA ILE A 5 -1.45 8.20 -29.76
C ILE A 5 -1.63 8.53 -28.27
N LEU A 6 -0.53 8.57 -27.51
CA LEU A 6 -0.53 8.89 -26.08
C LEU A 6 -0.88 10.36 -25.83
N ASP A 7 -0.28 11.29 -26.55
CA ASP A 7 -0.59 12.72 -26.45
C ASP A 7 -2.04 13.01 -26.84
N ASN A 8 -2.58 12.32 -27.86
CA ASN A 8 -3.98 12.44 -28.22
C ASN A 8 -4.92 11.87 -27.15
N LYS A 9 -4.62 10.72 -26.55
CA LYS A 9 -5.44 10.18 -25.43
C LYS A 9 -5.38 11.08 -24.20
N MET A 10 -4.21 11.59 -23.84
CA MET A 10 -4.04 12.50 -22.70
C MET A 10 -4.65 13.88 -22.96
N SER A 11 -4.58 14.40 -24.19
CA SER A 11 -5.27 15.60 -24.63
C SER A 11 -6.79 15.40 -24.62
N ASP A 12 -7.25 14.24 -25.07
CA ASP A 12 -8.65 13.85 -24.95
C ASP A 12 -9.05 13.79 -23.48
N ILE A 13 -8.22 13.29 -22.55
CA ILE A 13 -8.52 13.32 -21.11
C ILE A 13 -8.53 14.75 -20.54
N ARG A 14 -7.57 15.59 -20.92
CA ARG A 14 -7.52 17.01 -20.52
C ARG A 14 -8.74 17.78 -21.03
N SER A 15 -9.26 17.43 -22.20
CA SER A 15 -10.45 18.05 -22.80
C SER A 15 -11.75 17.30 -22.46
N SER A 16 -11.67 16.05 -22.01
CA SER A 16 -12.79 15.19 -21.63
C SER A 16 -13.11 15.24 -20.15
N GLY A 17 -12.85 16.38 -19.51
CA GLY A 17 -13.81 16.93 -18.55
C GLY A 17 -15.26 17.06 -19.09
N LYS A 18 -15.53 16.55 -20.31
CA LYS A 18 -16.81 16.00 -20.78
C LYS A 18 -17.59 15.44 -19.60
N ASN A 19 -18.57 16.25 -19.20
CA ASN A 19 -19.72 15.95 -18.37
C ASN A 19 -20.28 14.57 -18.67
N VAL A 20 -19.69 13.51 -18.11
CA VAL A 20 -20.37 12.23 -18.04
C VAL A 20 -21.52 12.47 -17.08
N LYS A 21 -22.76 12.36 -17.60
CA LYS A 21 -23.96 12.30 -16.78
C LYS A 21 -23.80 11.07 -15.89
N LEU A 22 -23.28 11.27 -14.69
CA LEU A 22 -23.11 10.23 -13.69
C LEU A 22 -24.50 9.89 -13.16
N GLU A 23 -25.06 8.80 -13.68
CA GLU A 23 -26.23 8.17 -13.07
C GLU A 23 -25.86 7.81 -11.63
N SER A 24 -26.68 8.29 -10.69
CA SER A 24 -26.50 8.13 -9.26
C SER A 24 -26.70 6.67 -8.87
N THR A 25 -25.67 5.84 -8.99
CA THR A 25 -25.63 4.57 -8.27
C THR A 25 -25.24 4.85 -6.83
N THR A 26 -26.15 4.62 -5.89
CA THR A 26 -25.79 4.55 -4.47
C THR A 26 -24.74 3.45 -4.29
N MET A 27 -23.57 3.80 -3.76
CA MET A 27 -22.61 2.78 -3.33
C MET A 27 -23.12 2.13 -2.04
N THR A 28 -23.46 0.85 -2.13
CA THR A 28 -23.92 0.07 -0.97
C THR A 28 -22.78 -0.38 -0.06
N SER A 29 -21.56 -0.41 -0.58
CA SER A 29 -20.36 -0.76 0.16
C SER A 29 -19.14 -0.13 -0.48
N VAL A 30 -18.18 0.27 0.35
CA VAL A 30 -16.83 0.64 -0.07
C VAL A 30 -15.90 -0.43 0.49
N LYS A 31 -14.89 -0.81 -0.29
CA LYS A 31 -13.97 -1.88 0.09
C LYS A 31 -12.91 -1.33 1.03
N ASP A 32 -12.79 -1.91 2.23
CA ASP A 32 -11.70 -1.56 3.14
C ASP A 32 -10.42 -2.27 2.71
N LEU A 33 -9.57 -1.51 2.01
CA LEU A 33 -8.27 -1.98 1.56
C LEU A 33 -7.22 -1.69 2.62
N PRO A 34 -6.29 -2.63 2.87
CA PRO A 34 -5.33 -2.47 3.94
C PRO A 34 -4.31 -1.39 3.54
N SER A 35 -4.02 -0.47 4.45
CA SER A 35 -3.16 0.69 4.18
C SER A 35 -2.26 1.03 5.36
N TRP A 36 -1.06 1.52 5.05
CA TRP A 36 -0.14 2.07 6.05
C TRP A 36 -0.71 3.36 6.63
N CYS A 37 -0.51 3.52 7.94
CA CYS A 37 -0.90 4.69 8.70
C CYS A 37 0.08 4.94 9.85
N PHE A 38 0.08 6.17 10.35
CA PHE A 38 0.56 6.47 11.69
C PHE A 38 -0.57 6.28 12.70
N ILE A 39 -0.22 5.83 13.90
CA ILE A 39 -1.12 5.90 15.07
C ILE A 39 -0.69 7.15 15.85
N LYS A 40 -1.34 8.28 15.57
CA LYS A 40 -0.98 9.60 16.09
C LYS A 40 -1.63 9.84 17.45
N SER A 41 -0.84 10.27 18.43
CA SER A 41 -1.35 10.68 19.74
C SER A 41 -2.05 12.03 19.67
N ARG A 42 -3.17 12.17 20.37
CA ARG A 42 -3.82 13.48 20.57
C ARG A 42 -3.20 14.30 21.71
N ALA A 43 -2.31 13.72 22.50
CA ALA A 43 -1.54 14.48 23.48
C ALA A 43 -0.66 15.51 22.73
N MET A 44 -0.72 16.77 23.17
CA MET A 44 -0.32 17.96 22.39
C MET A 44 1.07 17.92 21.74
N LEU A 45 1.17 18.62 20.60
CA LEU A 45 2.42 18.90 19.89
C LEU A 45 3.35 19.76 20.76
N LYS A 46 4.61 19.31 20.98
CA LYS A 46 5.68 20.23 21.43
C LYS A 46 6.17 21.07 20.25
N GLY A 47 6.80 22.20 20.57
CA GLY A 47 7.06 23.35 19.68
C GLY A 47 7.84 23.15 18.38
N ASP A 48 8.12 21.93 17.93
CA ASP A 48 8.55 21.65 16.55
C ASP A 48 7.39 21.30 15.61
N ASN A 49 6.16 21.24 16.14
CA ASN A 49 4.93 20.95 15.39
C ASN A 49 4.94 19.56 14.73
N LYS A 50 5.78 18.62 15.20
CA LYS A 50 5.79 17.23 14.72
C LYS A 50 4.87 16.37 15.58
N PRO A 51 3.96 15.59 14.97
CA PRO A 51 3.08 14.71 15.71
C PRO A 51 3.86 13.62 16.40
N PHE A 52 3.42 13.29 17.61
CA PHE A 52 3.87 12.10 18.31
C PHE A 52 3.06 10.89 17.84
N VAL A 53 3.75 9.82 17.49
CA VAL A 53 3.15 8.59 16.97
C VAL A 53 3.64 7.39 17.76
N VAL A 54 2.88 6.30 17.68
CA VAL A 54 3.33 4.99 18.18
C VAL A 54 4.53 4.54 17.34
N SER A 55 5.67 4.35 18.00
CA SER A 55 6.88 3.78 17.42
C SER A 55 7.35 2.55 18.22
N VAL A 56 8.29 1.81 17.66
CA VAL A 56 8.98 0.72 18.32
C VAL A 56 10.35 1.19 18.78
N LEU A 57 10.68 1.01 20.05
CA LEU A 57 11.99 1.34 20.58
C LEU A 57 13.08 0.57 19.83
N ASN A 58 14.19 1.24 19.48
CA ASN A 58 15.32 0.69 18.71
C ASN A 58 14.99 0.30 17.26
N SER A 59 13.86 0.74 16.70
CA SER A 59 13.47 0.53 15.30
C SER A 59 14.49 0.99 14.26
N SER A 60 15.42 1.87 14.64
CA SER A 60 16.54 2.29 13.78
C SER A 60 17.64 1.23 13.62
N THR A 61 17.59 0.15 14.39
CA THR A 61 18.53 -0.98 14.26
C THR A 61 18.05 -1.98 13.21
N GLU A 62 18.97 -2.74 12.62
CA GLU A 62 18.67 -3.55 11.42
C GLU A 62 17.85 -4.82 11.70
N THR A 63 17.76 -5.29 12.94
CA THR A 63 17.13 -6.56 13.33
C THR A 63 16.07 -6.36 14.42
N PRO A 64 14.83 -6.00 14.04
CA PRO A 64 13.73 -5.97 14.99
C PRO A 64 13.56 -7.35 15.65
N SER A 65 13.31 -7.34 16.96
CA SER A 65 13.14 -8.55 17.76
C SER A 65 11.84 -8.49 18.56
N LYS A 66 11.24 -9.65 18.79
CA LYS A 66 10.06 -9.80 19.67
C LYS A 66 10.34 -9.23 21.06
N GLY A 67 9.31 -8.67 21.70
CA GLY A 67 9.40 -8.08 23.03
C GLY A 67 9.96 -6.65 23.05
N TRP A 68 10.30 -6.07 21.91
CA TRP A 68 10.68 -4.66 21.87
C TRP A 68 9.50 -3.77 22.22
N LYS A 69 9.76 -2.80 23.10
CA LYS A 69 8.75 -1.93 23.66
C LYS A 69 8.22 -0.94 22.64
N CYS A 70 6.92 -0.72 22.66
CA CYS A 70 6.30 0.38 21.94
C CYS A 70 6.39 1.65 22.78
N VAL A 71 6.72 2.75 22.11
CA VAL A 71 6.96 4.05 22.72
C VAL A 71 6.29 5.14 21.91
N LEU A 72 6.11 6.29 22.54
CA LEU A 72 5.74 7.51 21.87
C LEU A 72 7.00 8.18 21.31
N PHE A 73 6.97 8.54 20.02
CA PHE A 73 8.09 9.24 19.38
C PHE A 73 7.58 10.22 18.34
N GLN A 74 8.27 11.35 18.15
CA GLN A 74 7.94 12.30 17.10
C GLN A 74 8.17 11.69 15.72
N THR A 75 7.31 11.99 14.75
CA THR A 75 7.44 11.46 13.39
C THR A 75 8.85 11.70 12.83
N ASN A 76 9.48 10.63 12.33
CA ASN A 76 10.82 10.65 11.79
C ASN A 76 10.86 9.86 10.48
N ILE A 77 11.31 10.53 9.42
CA ILE A 77 11.45 9.98 8.07
C ILE A 77 12.30 8.70 7.99
N ASN A 78 13.23 8.50 8.92
CA ASN A 78 14.11 7.33 8.94
C ASN A 78 13.61 6.20 9.85
N ASP A 79 12.47 6.37 10.53
CA ASP A 79 11.98 5.44 11.53
C ASP A 79 10.83 4.57 10.99
N LYS A 80 11.18 3.36 10.54
CA LYS A 80 10.21 2.35 10.08
C LYS A 80 9.35 1.76 11.19
N GLY A 81 9.71 1.96 12.45
CA GLY A 81 8.92 1.51 13.60
C GLY A 81 7.61 2.27 13.77
N GLN A 82 7.39 3.35 13.00
CA GLN A 82 6.26 4.26 13.16
C GLN A 82 5.05 3.94 12.27
N LEU A 83 5.23 3.10 11.24
CA LEU A 83 4.17 2.77 10.30
C LEU A 83 3.50 1.44 10.66
N TRP A 84 2.18 1.50 10.65
CA TRP A 84 1.30 0.41 11.04
C TRP A 84 0.23 0.16 9.99
N GLN A 85 -0.26 -1.06 9.92
CA GLN A 85 -1.41 -1.43 9.10
C GLN A 85 -2.44 -2.11 10.00
N LEU A 86 -3.69 -1.64 9.99
CA LEU A 86 -4.79 -2.30 10.69
C LEU A 86 -5.39 -3.37 9.78
N VAL A 87 -5.27 -4.64 10.16
CA VAL A 87 -5.83 -5.78 9.41
C VAL A 87 -6.46 -6.75 10.39
N ASP A 88 -7.77 -7.02 10.25
CA ASP A 88 -8.51 -7.96 11.10
C ASP A 88 -8.28 -7.74 12.60
N GLY A 89 -8.30 -6.46 13.02
CA GLY A 89 -8.05 -6.04 14.40
C GLY A 89 -6.58 -6.06 14.83
N HIS A 90 -5.66 -6.60 14.04
CA HIS A 90 -4.23 -6.56 14.35
C HIS A 90 -3.62 -5.25 13.84
N LEU A 91 -2.71 -4.68 14.63
CA LEU A 91 -1.88 -3.55 14.22
C LEU A 91 -0.52 -4.09 13.80
N LEU A 92 -0.34 -4.32 12.50
CA LEU A 92 0.88 -4.88 11.91
C LEU A 92 1.94 -3.81 11.77
N SER A 93 3.13 -4.06 12.29
CA SER A 93 4.29 -3.19 12.13
C SER A 93 4.88 -3.33 10.73
N GLN A 94 5.42 -2.23 10.19
CA GLN A 94 6.25 -2.28 8.99
C GLN A 94 7.59 -3.01 9.21
N LEU A 95 8.00 -3.20 10.46
CA LEU A 95 9.21 -3.95 10.80
C LEU A 95 9.06 -5.41 10.37
N TYR A 96 10.12 -5.95 9.74
CA TYR A 96 10.16 -7.33 9.28
C TYR A 96 9.93 -8.32 10.43
N GLY A 97 9.07 -9.33 10.23
CA GLY A 97 8.88 -10.43 11.18
C GLY A 97 7.43 -10.82 11.46
N SER A 98 6.46 -10.34 10.67
CA SER A 98 5.03 -10.45 10.96
C SER A 98 4.70 -9.94 12.36
N PHE A 99 5.32 -8.81 12.71
CA PHE A 99 5.18 -8.24 14.03
C PHE A 99 3.87 -7.48 14.14
N VAL A 100 3.15 -7.72 15.22
CA VAL A 100 1.93 -6.99 15.58
C VAL A 100 2.11 -6.36 16.96
N LEU A 101 1.32 -5.33 17.22
CA LEU A 101 1.21 -4.75 18.56
C LEU A 101 0.58 -5.78 19.51
N ASP A 102 1.27 -6.04 20.62
CA ASP A 102 0.90 -7.02 21.63
C ASP A 102 1.05 -6.41 23.04
N ILE A 103 0.37 -7.03 24.00
CA ILE A 103 0.57 -6.77 25.43
C ILE A 103 1.64 -7.73 25.94
N ASP A 104 2.67 -7.20 26.60
CA ASP A 104 3.73 -7.99 27.22
C ASP A 104 3.15 -8.77 28.41
N SER A 105 2.79 -10.03 28.21
CA SER A 105 2.30 -10.91 29.28
C SER A 105 3.39 -11.41 30.23
N ASP A 106 4.66 -11.30 29.82
CA ASP A 106 5.75 -12.02 30.46
C ASP A 106 6.42 -11.18 31.57
N ASN A 107 6.19 -9.86 31.58
CA ASN A 107 6.79 -8.91 32.55
C ASN A 107 5.77 -8.08 33.36
N ASN A 108 6.08 -7.88 34.66
CA ASN A 108 5.67 -6.78 35.54
C ASN A 108 4.30 -6.12 35.28
N ASN A 109 3.23 -6.77 35.76
CA ASN A 109 1.81 -6.38 35.67
C ASN A 109 1.13 -6.56 34.32
N GLY A 110 1.85 -6.97 33.27
CA GLY A 110 1.21 -7.37 32.02
C GLY A 110 0.54 -6.23 31.26
N THR A 111 1.02 -4.98 31.41
CA THR A 111 0.42 -3.80 30.76
C THR A 111 1.34 -3.16 29.72
N ASP A 112 2.65 -3.43 29.73
CA ASP A 112 3.57 -2.82 28.77
C ASP A 112 3.22 -3.25 27.33
N LEU A 113 3.24 -2.32 26.37
CA LEU A 113 3.03 -2.64 24.95
C LEU A 113 4.35 -2.99 24.26
N ILE A 114 4.33 -4.04 23.46
CA ILE A 114 5.48 -4.56 22.72
C ILE A 114 5.09 -4.91 21.29
N ILE A 115 6.09 -5.14 20.44
CA ILE A 115 5.90 -5.92 19.22
C ILE A 115 6.15 -7.40 19.48
N ASN A 116 5.31 -8.25 18.91
CA ASN A 116 5.47 -9.70 18.98
C ASN A 116 5.03 -10.36 17.67
N SER A 117 5.47 -11.60 17.44
CA SER A 117 5.02 -12.35 16.27
C SER A 117 3.51 -12.54 16.34
N GLN A 118 2.86 -12.36 15.20
CA GLN A 118 1.42 -12.57 15.09
C GLN A 118 1.04 -14.01 15.45
N ILE A 119 0.03 -14.15 16.29
CA ILE A 119 -0.59 -15.40 16.70
C ILE A 119 -2.04 -15.44 16.20
N PRO A 120 -2.73 -16.60 16.26
CA PRO A 120 -4.05 -16.74 15.66
C PRO A 120 -5.08 -15.80 16.27
N SER A 121 -6.02 -15.33 15.44
CA SER A 121 -6.99 -14.26 15.77
C SER A 121 -7.94 -14.57 16.92
N ASN A 122 -8.08 -15.85 17.30
CA ASN A 122 -8.81 -16.23 18.50
C ASN A 122 -8.08 -15.82 19.80
N ASN A 123 -6.83 -15.37 19.72
CA ASN A 123 -6.13 -14.73 20.82
C ASN A 123 -6.39 -13.22 20.81
N GLU A 124 -7.34 -12.80 21.63
CA GLU A 124 -7.80 -11.42 21.68
C GLU A 124 -6.72 -10.41 22.15
N ARG A 125 -5.58 -10.89 22.68
CA ARG A 125 -4.49 -10.03 23.20
C ARG A 125 -3.78 -9.21 22.14
N GLN A 126 -3.68 -9.71 20.91
CA GLN A 126 -3.06 -9.00 19.79
C GLN A 126 -4.07 -8.27 18.90
N THR A 127 -5.34 -8.28 19.30
CA THR A 127 -6.42 -7.66 18.52
C THR A 127 -6.99 -6.44 19.24
N TRP A 128 -7.29 -5.43 18.44
CA TRP A 128 -7.60 -4.08 18.87
C TRP A 128 -8.87 -3.60 18.19
N LYS A 129 -9.68 -2.86 18.93
CA LYS A 129 -10.89 -2.21 18.45
C LYS A 129 -10.75 -0.71 18.58
N LEU A 130 -11.02 0.00 17.48
CA LEU A 130 -11.09 1.45 17.49
C LEU A 130 -12.42 1.91 18.12
N GLY A 131 -12.33 2.76 19.12
CA GLY A 131 -13.45 3.45 19.75
C GLY A 131 -13.83 4.73 18.99
N SER A 132 -15.04 5.23 19.23
CA SER A 132 -15.55 6.43 18.56
C SER A 132 -14.82 7.71 18.97
N ASN A 133 -14.20 7.77 20.16
CA ASN A 133 -13.46 8.95 20.60
C ASN A 133 -11.94 8.82 20.36
N GLY A 134 -11.51 7.83 19.57
CA GLY A 134 -10.10 7.58 19.27
C GLY A 134 -9.40 6.68 20.29
N GLU A 135 -10.10 6.11 21.25
CA GLU A 135 -9.49 5.09 22.12
C GLU A 135 -9.22 3.82 21.31
N ILE A 136 -8.06 3.19 21.52
CA ILE A 136 -7.74 1.90 20.91
C ILE A 136 -7.78 0.85 22.01
N MET A 137 -8.84 0.06 22.02
CA MET A 137 -9.14 -0.92 23.06
C MET A 137 -8.58 -2.29 22.70
N ASN A 138 -7.92 -2.94 23.65
CA ASN A 138 -7.56 -4.34 23.51
C ASN A 138 -8.79 -5.24 23.68
N ASN A 139 -8.94 -6.24 22.82
CA ASN A 139 -10.10 -7.13 22.92
C ASN A 139 -10.03 -8.06 24.14
N GLN A 140 -8.85 -8.47 24.61
CA GLN A 140 -8.76 -9.35 25.78
C GLN A 140 -9.01 -8.58 27.09
N THR A 141 -8.24 -7.53 27.33
CA THR A 141 -8.24 -6.83 28.62
C THR A 141 -9.36 -5.81 28.75
N LYS A 142 -9.96 -5.38 27.62
CA LYS A 142 -10.89 -4.24 27.53
C LYS A 142 -10.29 -2.92 28.04
N MET A 143 -8.95 -2.85 28.12
CA MET A 143 -8.18 -1.65 28.45
C MET A 143 -7.69 -0.97 27.18
N PHE A 144 -7.17 0.25 27.32
CA PHE A 144 -6.84 1.11 26.19
C PHE A 144 -5.33 1.33 26.07
N ILE A 145 -4.86 1.51 24.84
CA ILE A 145 -3.50 2.02 24.60
C ILE A 145 -3.40 3.42 25.20
N GLY A 146 -2.41 3.64 26.05
CA GLY A 146 -2.14 4.93 26.66
C GLY A 146 -0.66 5.16 26.98
N VAL A 147 -0.35 6.38 27.40
CA VAL A 147 1.01 6.74 27.85
C VAL A 147 1.17 6.37 29.33
N LYS A 148 2.25 5.67 29.66
CA LYS A 148 2.52 5.22 31.03
C LYS A 148 2.53 6.40 32.02
N GLY A 149 1.82 6.25 33.13
CA GLY A 149 1.70 7.28 34.17
C GLY A 149 0.63 8.33 33.92
N SER A 150 -0.15 8.23 32.83
CA SER A 150 -1.21 9.19 32.49
C SER A 150 -2.63 8.76 32.92
N ASN A 151 -2.79 7.63 33.61
CA ASN A 151 -4.10 7.03 33.92
C ASN A 151 -5.06 7.94 34.73
N SER A 152 -4.52 8.80 35.59
CA SER A 152 -5.26 9.69 36.50
C SER A 152 -5.34 11.13 36.01
N ALA A 153 -4.39 11.56 35.20
CA ALA A 153 -4.35 12.88 34.57
C ALA A 153 -3.47 12.83 33.30
N PRO A 154 -3.80 13.60 32.25
CA PRO A 154 -2.95 13.74 31.08
C PRO A 154 -1.54 14.21 31.46
N ILE A 155 -0.53 13.68 30.77
CA ILE A 155 0.86 14.12 30.89
C ILE A 155 1.35 14.65 29.56
N ASP A 156 2.35 15.53 29.60
CA ASP A 156 2.99 16.03 28.39
C ASP A 156 3.72 14.91 27.64
N PRO A 157 3.57 14.80 26.31
CA PRO A 157 4.28 13.80 25.55
C PRO A 157 5.79 14.11 25.48
N SER A 158 6.58 13.04 25.46
CA SER A 158 8.03 13.09 25.30
C SER A 158 8.52 11.90 24.48
N ASN A 159 9.60 12.09 23.72
CA ASN A 159 10.23 10.99 22.98
C ASN A 159 10.61 9.86 23.95
N ASN A 160 10.37 8.63 23.52
CA ASN A 160 10.57 7.39 24.28
C ASN A 160 9.64 7.22 25.50
N ALA A 161 8.59 8.04 25.64
CA ALA A 161 7.57 7.77 26.66
C ALA A 161 6.96 6.39 26.41
N GLN A 162 6.95 5.55 27.43
CA GLN A 162 6.51 4.18 27.29
C GLN A 162 4.99 4.10 27.07
N LEU A 163 4.56 3.21 26.17
CA LEU A 163 3.14 2.91 25.97
C LEU A 163 2.72 1.67 26.75
N VAL A 164 1.49 1.72 27.27
CA VAL A 164 0.89 0.67 28.10
C VAL A 164 -0.57 0.43 27.68
N CYS A 165 -1.11 -0.73 28.05
CA CYS A 165 -2.52 -1.08 27.97
C CYS A 165 -3.13 -0.97 29.37
N GLU A 166 -3.84 0.13 29.65
CA GLU A 166 -4.37 0.44 30.97
C GLU A 166 -5.78 1.05 30.89
N SER A 167 -6.50 1.03 32.01
CA SER A 167 -7.75 1.77 32.17
C SER A 167 -7.48 3.25 32.49
N THR A 168 -8.25 4.15 31.89
CA THR A 168 -8.28 5.58 32.26
C THR A 168 -9.50 5.89 33.13
N THR A 169 -9.37 6.82 34.08
CA THR A 169 -10.52 7.30 34.88
C THR A 169 -11.39 8.32 34.15
N SER A 170 -10.94 8.82 33.00
CA SER A 170 -11.64 9.80 32.16
C SER A 170 -11.55 9.41 30.69
N VAL A 171 -12.70 9.40 30.01
CA VAL A 171 -12.80 9.18 28.55
C VAL A 171 -12.18 10.32 27.73
N ASP A 172 -12.05 11.50 28.33
CA ASP A 172 -11.47 12.70 27.70
C ASP A 172 -9.95 12.80 27.87
N ASN A 173 -9.31 11.75 28.41
CA ASN A 173 -7.88 11.73 28.61
C ASN A 173 -7.14 11.57 27.28
N VAL A 174 -6.62 12.68 26.74
CA VAL A 174 -5.92 12.74 25.45
C VAL A 174 -4.71 11.81 25.33
N CYS A 175 -4.12 11.35 26.44
CA CYS A 175 -3.04 10.37 26.45
C CYS A 175 -3.50 8.94 26.08
N PHE A 176 -4.81 8.70 26.04
CA PHE A 176 -5.44 7.44 25.62
C PHE A 176 -6.23 7.59 24.30
N GLN A 177 -6.16 8.75 23.66
CA GLN A 177 -6.85 9.04 22.41
C GLN A 177 -5.85 9.13 21.25
N TRP A 178 -6.21 8.47 20.16
CA TRP A 178 -5.38 8.26 18.99
C TRP A 178 -6.16 8.53 17.72
N ASP A 179 -5.45 9.05 16.72
CA ASP A 179 -5.96 9.16 15.35
C ASP A 179 -5.15 8.24 14.45
N LEU A 180 -5.83 7.42 13.66
CA LEU A 180 -5.19 6.78 12.52
C LEU A 180 -5.01 7.82 11.43
N GLU A 181 -3.79 7.95 10.91
CA GLU A 181 -3.49 8.90 9.87
C GLU A 181 -2.83 8.21 8.67
N PRO A 182 -3.51 8.09 7.53
CA PRO A 182 -4.91 8.50 7.24
C PRO A 182 -6.02 7.73 8.02
N SER A 183 -7.20 8.35 8.18
CA SER A 183 -8.39 7.83 8.88
C SER A 183 -9.54 7.40 7.95
N PHE A 184 -9.41 7.64 6.64
CA PHE A 184 -10.35 7.25 5.56
C PHE A 184 -11.82 7.67 5.77
N PRO A 185 -12.13 8.92 6.16
CA PRO A 185 -13.50 9.32 6.47
C PRO A 185 -14.45 9.27 5.27
N LEU A 186 -13.92 9.38 4.04
CA LEU A 186 -14.72 9.35 2.82
C LEU A 186 -15.47 8.03 2.65
N ASN A 187 -14.88 6.89 3.03
CA ASN A 187 -15.55 5.58 2.93
C ASN A 187 -16.85 5.57 3.75
N SER A 188 -16.77 6.06 4.99
CA SER A 188 -17.92 6.16 5.89
C SER A 188 -18.96 7.17 5.38
N ILE A 189 -18.52 8.33 4.88
CA ILE A 189 -19.44 9.37 4.37
C ILE A 189 -20.21 8.86 3.13
N LEU A 190 -19.53 8.17 2.22
CA LEU A 190 -20.16 7.70 0.98
C LEU A 190 -21.20 6.61 1.21
N THR A 191 -21.08 5.85 2.30
CA THR A 191 -22.03 4.80 2.69
C THR A 191 -23.17 5.32 3.58
N GLN A 192 -23.15 6.60 3.99
CA GLN A 192 -24.27 7.19 4.71
C GLN A 192 -25.54 7.21 3.85
N THR A 193 -26.67 7.02 4.52
CA THR A 193 -28.00 7.19 3.92
C THR A 193 -28.13 8.56 3.26
N THR A 194 -28.78 8.62 2.10
CA THR A 194 -28.95 9.88 1.37
C THR A 194 -29.77 10.89 2.15
N GLU A 195 -29.22 12.09 2.33
CA GLU A 195 -29.94 13.21 2.91
C GLU A 195 -30.26 14.22 1.79
N PRO A 196 -31.54 14.44 1.46
CA PRO A 196 -31.91 15.40 0.42
C PRO A 196 -31.62 16.83 0.88
N PHE A 197 -31.44 17.73 -0.08
CA PHE A 197 -31.37 19.16 0.19
C PHE A 197 -32.65 19.68 0.86
N PRO A 198 -32.57 20.76 1.67
CA PRO A 198 -33.75 21.39 2.24
C PRO A 198 -34.79 21.73 1.17
N ASN A 199 -36.00 21.19 1.33
CA ASN A 199 -37.11 21.49 0.43
C ASN A 199 -37.79 22.80 0.85
N TYR A 200 -38.26 23.58 -0.13
CA TYR A 200 -38.91 24.85 0.10
C TYR A 200 -40.38 24.79 -0.32
N THR A 201 -41.25 25.45 0.44
CA THR A 201 -42.66 25.66 0.08
C THR A 201 -42.98 27.15 -0.01
N ASP A 202 -44.14 27.47 -0.60
CA ASP A 202 -44.73 28.82 -0.56
C ASP A 202 -43.78 29.94 -1.05
N GLU A 203 -43.63 31.01 -0.28
CA GLU A 203 -42.78 32.15 -0.66
C GLU A 203 -41.29 31.81 -0.73
N LYS A 204 -40.82 30.86 0.08
CA LYS A 204 -39.43 30.38 0.04
C LYS A 204 -39.13 29.67 -1.28
N LEU A 205 -40.08 28.89 -1.80
CA LEU A 205 -39.95 28.27 -3.12
C LEU A 205 -39.92 29.32 -4.23
N LYS A 206 -40.77 30.35 -4.17
CA LYS A 206 -40.74 31.47 -5.13
C LYS A 206 -39.42 32.21 -5.10
N ALA A 207 -38.87 32.47 -3.90
CA ALA A 207 -37.57 33.12 -3.72
C ALA A 207 -36.44 32.28 -4.34
N TYR A 208 -36.46 30.97 -4.07
CA TYR A 208 -35.49 30.03 -4.62
C TYR A 208 -35.50 29.96 -6.14
N ILE A 209 -36.68 29.84 -6.76
CA ILE A 209 -36.83 29.82 -8.22
C ILE A 209 -36.41 31.17 -8.83
N TYR A 210 -36.77 32.29 -8.19
CA TYR A 210 -36.37 33.62 -8.63
C TYR A 210 -34.84 33.79 -8.60
N ILE A 211 -34.18 33.42 -7.48
CA ILE A 211 -32.72 33.52 -7.36
C ILE A 211 -32.05 32.61 -8.40
N SER A 212 -32.50 31.36 -8.52
CA SER A 212 -31.94 30.38 -9.47
C SER A 212 -31.98 30.91 -10.92
N ASN A 213 -33.12 31.47 -11.34
CA ASN A 213 -33.28 32.04 -12.68
C ASN A 213 -32.47 33.32 -12.92
N ASN A 214 -32.18 34.10 -11.86
CA ASN A 214 -31.35 35.30 -11.98
C ASN A 214 -29.85 34.97 -12.04
N LEU A 215 -29.40 33.93 -11.34
CA LEU A 215 -28.02 33.45 -11.40
C LEU A 215 -27.75 32.71 -12.73
N ILE A 216 -28.68 31.84 -13.15
CA ILE A 216 -28.60 31.13 -14.43
C ILE A 216 -29.96 31.23 -15.12
N LYS A 217 -30.00 31.98 -16.22
CA LYS A 217 -31.21 32.21 -16.99
C LYS A 217 -31.86 30.89 -17.43
N GLY A 218 -33.10 30.66 -17.01
CA GLY A 218 -33.91 29.51 -17.41
C GLY A 218 -33.75 28.27 -16.52
N ILE A 219 -33.10 28.40 -15.36
CA ILE A 219 -32.94 27.32 -14.38
C ILE A 219 -33.78 27.62 -13.14
N ASP A 220 -34.71 26.71 -12.82
CA ASP A 220 -35.56 26.81 -11.62
C ASP A 220 -34.92 26.17 -10.38
N ASP A 221 -33.88 25.35 -10.57
CA ASP A 221 -33.16 24.63 -9.52
C ASP A 221 -31.65 24.76 -9.71
N ILE A 222 -31.03 25.68 -8.97
CA ILE A 222 -29.58 25.91 -9.02
C ILE A 222 -28.77 24.69 -8.51
N ARG A 223 -29.33 23.85 -7.64
CA ARG A 223 -28.65 22.66 -7.10
C ARG A 223 -28.44 21.61 -8.18
N SER A 224 -29.29 21.59 -9.21
CA SER A 224 -29.09 20.76 -10.41
C SER A 224 -27.75 21.05 -11.13
N GLN A 225 -27.12 22.19 -10.86
CA GLN A 225 -25.86 22.61 -11.46
C GLN A 225 -24.63 22.37 -10.58
N TYR A 226 -24.76 21.86 -9.35
CA TYR A 226 -23.62 21.74 -8.42
C TYR A 226 -22.48 20.86 -8.95
N THR A 227 -22.77 19.89 -9.80
CA THR A 227 -21.76 19.05 -10.46
C THR A 227 -21.26 19.61 -11.79
N ASN A 228 -21.67 20.82 -12.18
CA ASN A 228 -21.30 21.41 -13.46
C ASN A 228 -20.05 22.27 -13.30
N SER A 229 -18.92 21.74 -13.80
CA SER A 229 -17.60 22.37 -13.73
C SER A 229 -17.46 23.68 -14.54
N ASN A 230 -18.48 24.06 -15.32
CA ASN A 230 -18.48 25.32 -16.08
C ASN A 230 -18.85 26.55 -15.23
N TYR A 231 -19.36 26.36 -14.02
CA TYR A 231 -19.75 27.44 -13.13
C TYR A 231 -18.77 27.59 -11.96
N SER A 232 -18.53 28.83 -11.55
CA SER A 232 -17.85 29.15 -10.29
C SER A 232 -18.91 29.63 -9.30
N PHE A 233 -19.14 28.89 -8.22
CA PHE A 233 -20.18 29.24 -7.25
C PHE A 233 -19.78 30.46 -6.41
N ASN A 234 -18.48 30.79 -6.36
CA ASN A 234 -17.96 32.01 -5.76
C ASN A 234 -18.42 33.24 -6.54
N SER A 235 -18.49 33.16 -7.87
CA SER A 235 -19.09 34.21 -8.69
C SER A 235 -20.57 34.38 -8.37
N PHE A 236 -21.31 33.28 -8.25
CA PHE A 236 -22.73 33.32 -7.85
C PHE A 236 -22.93 33.88 -6.45
N SER A 237 -22.04 33.58 -5.49
CA SER A 237 -22.09 34.14 -4.15
C SER A 237 -22.00 35.68 -4.18
N ASN A 238 -21.07 36.23 -4.99
CA ASN A 238 -20.93 37.69 -5.16
C ASN A 238 -22.14 38.34 -5.84
N GLU A 239 -22.73 37.68 -6.84
CA GLU A 239 -23.98 38.16 -7.48
C GLU A 239 -25.15 38.13 -6.49
N LEU A 240 -25.26 37.04 -5.72
CA LEU A 240 -26.31 36.83 -4.73
C LEU A 240 -26.27 37.89 -3.61
N VAL A 241 -25.08 38.30 -3.15
CA VAL A 241 -24.90 39.41 -2.19
C VAL A 241 -25.57 40.69 -2.67
N ASN A 242 -25.47 41.00 -3.96
CA ASN A 242 -25.97 42.24 -4.56
C ASN A 242 -27.41 42.12 -5.10
N MET A 243 -28.00 40.92 -5.09
CA MET A 243 -29.33 40.68 -5.63
C MET A 243 -30.42 41.35 -4.79
N LYS A 244 -31.33 42.06 -5.47
CA LYS A 244 -32.50 42.71 -4.85
C LYS A 244 -33.68 41.75 -4.82
N TYR A 245 -34.43 41.76 -3.72
CA TYR A 245 -35.67 40.99 -3.61
C TYR A 245 -36.79 41.65 -4.46
N PRO A 246 -37.66 40.88 -5.11
CA PRO A 246 -38.80 41.40 -5.85
C PRO A 246 -39.98 41.67 -4.90
N ASP A 247 -40.83 42.66 -5.24
CA ASP A 247 -42.00 43.05 -4.42
C ASP A 247 -43.02 41.93 -4.18
N SER A 248 -42.99 40.88 -5.03
CA SER A 248 -43.89 39.72 -4.93
C SER A 248 -43.46 38.65 -3.91
N ILE A 249 -42.34 38.86 -3.20
CA ILE A 249 -41.75 37.90 -2.26
C ILE A 249 -41.37 38.67 -0.98
N SER A 250 -41.70 38.13 0.20
CA SER A 250 -41.26 38.75 1.45
C SER A 250 -39.74 38.78 1.56
N LYS A 251 -39.21 39.90 2.08
CA LYS A 251 -37.78 40.08 2.33
C LYS A 251 -37.21 38.96 3.21
N ASP A 252 -37.94 38.53 4.24
CA ASP A 252 -37.48 37.49 5.15
C ASP A 252 -37.33 36.13 4.44
N SER A 253 -38.30 35.74 3.60
CA SER A 253 -38.19 34.51 2.81
C SER A 253 -37.04 34.59 1.80
N PHE A 254 -36.84 35.75 1.18
CA PHE A 254 -35.73 35.98 0.26
C PHE A 254 -34.36 35.91 0.95
N ASP A 255 -34.21 36.58 2.10
CA ASP A 255 -32.97 36.62 2.87
C ASP A 255 -32.61 35.22 3.42
N GLU A 256 -33.59 34.42 3.87
CA GLU A 256 -33.34 33.05 4.34
C GLU A 256 -32.79 32.14 3.23
N ILE A 257 -33.42 32.17 2.04
CA ILE A 257 -32.94 31.40 0.89
C ILE A 257 -31.55 31.87 0.46
N LYS A 258 -31.32 33.17 0.46
CA LYS A 258 -30.02 33.77 0.15
C LYS A 258 -28.93 33.25 1.09
N THR A 259 -29.16 33.27 2.41
CA THR A 259 -28.20 32.75 3.39
C THR A 259 -27.95 31.25 3.19
N GLN A 260 -28.99 30.46 2.95
CA GLN A 260 -28.85 29.02 2.72
C GLN A 260 -28.05 28.72 1.44
N LEU A 261 -28.33 29.42 0.33
CA LEU A 261 -27.58 29.27 -0.92
C LEU A 261 -26.13 29.74 -0.81
N GLN A 262 -25.85 30.81 -0.07
CA GLN A 262 -24.46 31.24 0.18
C GLN A 262 -23.65 30.17 0.90
N SER A 263 -24.23 29.54 1.93
CA SER A 263 -23.59 28.42 2.62
C SER A 263 -23.41 27.22 1.69
N GLU A 264 -24.41 26.88 0.88
CA GLU A 264 -24.30 25.79 -0.11
C GLU A 264 -23.18 26.06 -1.13
N PHE A 265 -23.11 27.26 -1.70
CA PHE A 265 -22.09 27.64 -2.69
C PHE A 265 -20.66 27.55 -2.14
N GLU A 266 -20.44 28.00 -0.90
CA GLU A 266 -19.14 27.88 -0.24
C GLU A 266 -18.73 26.41 -0.07
N GLN A 267 -19.68 25.55 0.34
CA GLN A 267 -19.43 24.12 0.49
C GLN A 267 -19.10 23.45 -0.86
N VAL A 268 -19.91 23.74 -1.88
CA VAL A 268 -19.70 23.22 -3.25
C VAL A 268 -18.32 23.60 -3.77
N ASP A 269 -17.96 24.89 -3.75
CA ASP A 269 -16.65 25.34 -4.25
C ASP A 269 -15.48 24.72 -3.47
N SER A 270 -15.59 24.60 -2.15
CA SER A 270 -14.53 24.04 -1.33
C SER A 270 -14.31 22.56 -1.63
N ILE A 271 -15.39 21.82 -1.88
CA ILE A 271 -15.34 20.41 -2.28
C ILE A 271 -14.77 20.30 -3.69
N ILE A 272 -15.27 21.06 -4.66
CA ILE A 272 -14.71 21.10 -6.03
C ILE A 272 -13.20 21.36 -5.99
N ASN A 273 -12.73 22.29 -5.14
CA ASN A 273 -11.32 22.58 -4.97
C ASN A 273 -10.52 21.40 -4.40
N LEU A 274 -11.05 20.64 -3.45
CA LEU A 274 -10.41 19.41 -2.95
C LEU A 274 -10.19 18.40 -4.09
N PHE A 275 -11.24 18.14 -4.87
CA PHE A 275 -11.19 17.16 -5.96
C PHE A 275 -10.31 17.64 -7.12
N ASN A 276 -10.33 18.93 -7.44
CA ASN A 276 -9.41 19.55 -8.39
C ASN A 276 -7.94 19.42 -7.96
N ASN A 277 -7.64 19.61 -6.67
CA ASN A 277 -6.28 19.43 -6.15
C ASN A 277 -5.80 17.98 -6.31
N TYR A 278 -6.66 16.99 -6.01
CA TYR A 278 -6.35 15.60 -6.28
C TYR A 278 -6.18 15.32 -7.76
N GLN A 279 -7.06 15.82 -8.62
CA GLN A 279 -6.95 15.64 -10.07
C GLN A 279 -5.63 16.22 -10.60
N GLN A 280 -5.21 17.39 -10.14
CA GLN A 280 -3.92 17.98 -10.49
C GLN A 280 -2.75 17.11 -10.04
N PHE A 281 -2.80 16.57 -8.82
CA PHE A 281 -1.81 15.59 -8.35
C PHE A 281 -1.80 14.35 -9.24
N HIS A 282 -2.97 13.77 -9.53
CA HIS A 282 -3.10 12.54 -10.28
C HIS A 282 -2.56 12.74 -11.70
N ILE A 283 -3.02 13.77 -12.41
CA ILE A 283 -2.53 14.10 -13.74
C ILE A 283 -1.04 14.43 -13.70
N GLY A 284 -0.59 15.24 -12.74
CA GLY A 284 0.82 15.63 -12.61
C GLY A 284 1.74 14.44 -12.34
N LEU A 285 1.31 13.48 -11.53
CA LEU A 285 2.05 12.26 -11.25
C LEU A 285 2.08 11.32 -12.47
N PHE A 286 0.95 11.13 -13.14
CA PHE A 286 0.81 10.15 -14.21
C PHE A 286 1.11 10.70 -15.63
N ALA A 287 1.30 12.02 -15.77
CA ALA A 287 1.52 12.67 -17.06
C ALA A 287 2.67 12.05 -17.88
N ASP A 288 3.82 11.84 -17.24
CA ASP A 288 5.04 11.35 -17.90
C ASP A 288 5.36 9.90 -17.52
N ASN A 289 4.43 9.17 -16.91
CA ASN A 289 4.74 7.84 -16.38
C ASN A 289 4.96 6.78 -17.45
N SER A 290 4.41 6.96 -18.65
CA SER A 290 4.79 6.15 -19.82
C SER A 290 6.26 6.38 -20.20
N ALA A 291 6.69 7.66 -20.26
CA ALA A 291 8.07 8.02 -20.56
C ALA A 291 9.03 7.51 -19.47
N ARG A 292 8.64 7.61 -18.19
CA ARG A 292 9.40 7.07 -17.06
C ARG A 292 9.52 5.55 -17.13
N LEU A 293 8.43 4.84 -17.43
CA LEU A 293 8.48 3.39 -17.64
C LEU A 293 9.43 3.05 -18.79
N ASN A 294 9.29 3.71 -19.95
CA ASN A 294 10.17 3.49 -21.10
C ASN A 294 11.64 3.80 -20.78
N GLN A 295 11.91 4.84 -20.00
CA GLN A 295 13.25 5.18 -19.53
C GLN A 295 13.80 4.06 -18.64
N ILE A 296 13.05 3.60 -17.64
CA ILE A 296 13.48 2.51 -16.75
C ILE A 296 13.72 1.23 -17.55
N VAL A 297 12.81 0.87 -18.47
CA VAL A 297 12.93 -0.28 -19.36
C VAL A 297 14.20 -0.18 -20.23
N SER A 298 14.49 0.99 -20.77
CA SER A 298 15.68 1.24 -21.58
C SER A 298 16.98 1.14 -20.76
N ILE A 299 16.98 1.66 -19.53
CA ILE A 299 18.16 1.65 -18.64
C ILE A 299 18.41 0.23 -18.11
N ILE A 300 17.35 -0.52 -17.80
CA ILE A 300 17.44 -1.96 -17.47
C ILE A 300 17.86 -2.79 -18.70
N GLN A 301 17.70 -2.25 -19.92
CA GLN A 301 18.03 -2.89 -21.19
C GLN A 301 17.20 -4.17 -21.43
N PHE A 302 15.87 -4.08 -21.33
CA PHE A 302 15.04 -5.20 -21.80
C PHE A 302 15.10 -5.29 -23.33
N ASP A 303 15.67 -6.40 -23.82
CA ASP A 303 15.74 -6.69 -25.26
C ASP A 303 14.42 -7.26 -25.79
N ASP A 304 13.70 -8.00 -24.94
CA ASP A 304 12.44 -8.67 -25.27
C ASP A 304 11.23 -7.93 -24.66
N LYS A 305 10.36 -7.42 -25.54
CA LYS A 305 9.10 -6.74 -25.15
C LYS A 305 7.98 -7.71 -24.81
N THR A 306 8.18 -9.00 -25.05
CA THR A 306 7.26 -10.09 -24.68
C THR A 306 7.54 -10.64 -23.28
N THR A 307 8.59 -10.17 -22.61
CA THR A 307 8.86 -10.48 -21.20
C THR A 307 7.61 -10.24 -20.37
N SER A 308 7.18 -11.27 -19.65
CA SER A 308 6.03 -11.18 -18.78
C SER A 308 6.44 -10.52 -17.46
N VAL A 309 5.69 -9.52 -17.03
CA VAL A 309 5.92 -8.74 -15.81
C VAL A 309 4.72 -8.90 -14.89
N ALA A 310 4.98 -9.24 -13.62
CA ALA A 310 3.97 -9.25 -12.58
C ALA A 310 3.93 -7.94 -11.80
N GLY A 311 2.74 -7.53 -11.34
CA GLY A 311 2.55 -6.31 -10.56
C GLY A 311 1.23 -6.30 -9.80
N SER A 312 1.00 -5.25 -9.00
CA SER A 312 -0.28 -4.99 -8.34
C SER A 312 -0.49 -3.48 -8.23
N ILE A 313 -1.71 -3.02 -8.56
CA ILE A 313 -2.09 -1.62 -8.40
C ILE A 313 -2.09 -1.25 -6.92
N LEU A 314 -2.60 -2.12 -6.04
CA LEU A 314 -2.62 -1.86 -4.61
C LEU A 314 -1.21 -1.65 -4.05
N SER A 315 -0.22 -2.44 -4.50
CA SER A 315 1.18 -2.27 -4.08
C SER A 315 1.76 -0.92 -4.53
N ILE A 316 1.47 -0.47 -5.76
CA ILE A 316 1.89 0.86 -6.25
C ILE A 316 1.32 1.96 -5.36
N ILE A 317 0.01 1.93 -5.12
CA ILE A 317 -0.68 2.95 -4.32
C ILE A 317 -0.20 2.92 -2.87
N SER A 318 -0.08 1.73 -2.28
CA SER A 318 0.43 1.54 -0.93
C SER A 318 1.86 2.08 -0.81
N ASN A 319 2.72 1.91 -1.82
CA ASN A 319 4.08 2.46 -1.80
C ASN A 319 4.10 3.98 -1.94
N ILE A 320 3.26 4.56 -2.80
CA ILE A 320 3.09 6.01 -2.92
C ILE A 320 2.68 6.60 -1.58
N LEU A 321 1.62 6.05 -0.97
CA LEU A 321 1.14 6.52 0.32
C LEU A 321 2.19 6.35 1.42
N LYS A 322 2.83 5.18 1.50
CA LYS A 322 3.92 4.91 2.45
C LYS A 322 5.03 5.96 2.35
N LEU A 323 5.48 6.25 1.13
CA LEU A 323 6.54 7.24 0.93
C LEU A 323 6.07 8.66 1.25
N VAL A 324 4.85 9.03 0.86
CA VAL A 324 4.28 10.35 1.20
C VAL A 324 4.16 10.52 2.71
N LEU A 325 3.70 9.50 3.45
CA LEU A 325 3.65 9.50 4.91
C LEU A 325 5.03 9.70 5.53
N THR A 326 6.02 8.97 5.03
CA THR A 326 7.39 9.04 5.52
C THR A 326 8.02 10.43 5.28
N PHE A 327 7.83 11.01 4.09
CA PHE A 327 8.50 12.27 3.70
C PHE A 327 7.72 13.54 4.06
N LEU A 328 6.39 13.46 4.16
CA LEU A 328 5.50 14.59 4.34
C LEU A 328 4.42 14.29 5.41
N PRO A 329 4.78 13.98 6.66
CA PRO A 329 3.86 13.41 7.66
C PRO A 329 2.62 14.27 7.95
N GLN A 330 2.72 15.60 7.87
CA GLN A 330 1.60 16.53 8.12
C GLN A 330 0.54 16.54 7.01
N PRO A 331 0.88 16.76 5.72
CA PRO A 331 -0.11 16.68 4.64
C PRO A 331 -0.51 15.24 4.29
N ALA A 332 0.28 14.24 4.69
CA ALA A 332 0.12 12.87 4.22
C ALA A 332 -1.18 12.20 4.66
N GLY A 333 -1.70 12.51 5.85
CA GLY A 333 -3.01 12.03 6.28
C GLY A 333 -4.12 12.49 5.36
N ASN A 334 -4.13 13.77 5.03
CA ASN A 334 -5.16 14.37 4.19
C ASN A 334 -5.10 13.83 2.76
N PHE A 335 -3.88 13.74 2.22
CA PHE A 335 -3.64 13.08 0.94
C PHE A 335 -4.10 11.61 0.96
N GLY A 336 -3.71 10.85 1.98
CA GLY A 336 -4.02 9.44 2.13
C GLY A 336 -5.52 9.18 2.23
N ASN A 337 -6.26 10.06 2.93
CA ASN A 337 -7.72 10.01 3.03
C ASN A 337 -8.39 10.09 1.66
N VAL A 338 -7.97 11.05 0.83
CA VAL A 338 -8.52 11.22 -0.53
C VAL A 338 -8.07 10.08 -1.44
N MET A 339 -6.79 9.73 -1.41
CA MET A 339 -6.21 8.70 -2.28
C MET A 339 -6.83 7.32 -2.03
N MET A 340 -6.91 6.88 -0.77
CA MET A 340 -7.48 5.58 -0.44
C MET A 340 -9.00 5.56 -0.60
N GLY A 341 -9.69 6.67 -0.34
CA GLY A 341 -11.10 6.82 -0.73
C GLY A 341 -11.29 6.54 -2.23
N ALA A 342 -10.46 7.16 -3.08
CA ALA A 342 -10.49 6.96 -4.52
C ALA A 342 -10.33 5.48 -4.92
N ILE A 343 -9.32 4.79 -4.38
CA ILE A 343 -9.07 3.38 -4.71
C ILE A 343 -10.20 2.49 -4.21
N SER A 344 -10.69 2.74 -3.00
CA SER A 344 -11.76 1.94 -2.39
C SER A 344 -13.04 2.03 -3.22
N VAL A 345 -13.44 3.24 -3.61
CA VAL A 345 -14.56 3.48 -4.55
C VAL A 345 -14.30 2.80 -5.89
N SER A 346 -13.10 2.95 -6.44
CA SER A 346 -12.78 2.40 -7.76
C SER A 346 -12.74 0.87 -7.80
N SER A 347 -12.36 0.24 -6.69
CA SER A 347 -12.39 -1.21 -6.54
C SER A 347 -13.80 -1.77 -6.37
N ALA A 348 -14.73 -0.96 -5.84
CA ALA A 348 -16.15 -1.28 -5.70
C ALA A 348 -16.98 -0.92 -6.94
N ALA A 349 -16.43 -0.13 -7.86
CA ALA A 349 -17.10 0.29 -9.08
C ALA A 349 -17.42 -0.90 -10.02
N SER A 350 -18.39 -0.67 -10.91
CA SER A 350 -18.74 -1.61 -11.98
C SER A 350 -17.82 -1.43 -13.20
N THR A 351 -17.65 -2.51 -13.98
CA THR A 351 -16.96 -2.43 -15.28
C THR A 351 -17.70 -1.48 -16.24
N PRO A 352 -16.98 -0.76 -17.13
CA PRO A 352 -15.55 -0.88 -17.43
C PRO A 352 -14.63 -0.08 -16.49
N ASN A 353 -15.17 0.76 -15.62
CA ASN A 353 -14.37 1.70 -14.79
C ASN A 353 -13.93 1.08 -13.45
N LYS A 354 -13.96 -0.25 -13.33
CA LYS A 354 -13.51 -0.95 -12.14
C LYS A 354 -11.98 -1.04 -12.15
N VAL A 355 -11.36 -0.64 -11.06
CA VAL A 355 -9.92 -0.86 -10.85
C VAL A 355 -9.72 -2.29 -10.38
N ASN A 356 -8.81 -3.00 -11.05
CA ASN A 356 -8.35 -4.29 -10.54
C ASN A 356 -7.19 -4.05 -9.56
N VAL A 357 -7.50 -4.12 -8.26
CA VAL A 357 -6.49 -3.99 -7.19
C VAL A 357 -5.67 -5.26 -7.01
N ASP A 358 -6.12 -6.37 -7.56
CA ASP A 358 -5.45 -7.65 -7.45
C ASP A 358 -4.14 -7.66 -8.24
N PRO A 359 -3.22 -8.56 -7.90
CA PRO A 359 -2.04 -8.81 -8.72
C PRO A 359 -2.42 -9.20 -10.14
N PHE A 360 -1.63 -8.73 -11.09
CA PHE A 360 -1.75 -9.04 -12.50
C PHE A 360 -0.41 -9.50 -13.07
N LYS A 361 -0.47 -10.14 -14.23
CA LYS A 361 0.70 -10.49 -15.02
C LYS A 361 0.42 -10.19 -16.49
N VAL A 362 1.28 -9.40 -17.11
CA VAL A 362 1.10 -8.91 -18.49
C VAL A 362 2.44 -8.90 -19.22
N GLU A 363 2.41 -8.87 -20.55
CA GLU A 363 3.64 -8.60 -21.33
C GLU A 363 4.13 -7.17 -21.05
N LEU A 364 5.44 -6.96 -21.04
CA LEU A 364 6.06 -5.67 -20.81
C LEU A 364 5.52 -4.60 -21.78
N SER A 365 5.29 -4.96 -23.05
CA SER A 365 4.67 -4.09 -24.04
C SER A 365 3.25 -3.62 -23.69
N LYS A 366 2.52 -4.35 -22.85
CA LYS A 366 1.16 -4.05 -22.37
C LYS A 366 1.12 -3.48 -20.95
N LEU A 367 2.27 -3.41 -20.27
CA LEU A 367 2.33 -2.95 -18.89
C LEU A 367 1.79 -1.52 -18.75
N TRP A 368 2.17 -0.61 -19.65
CA TRP A 368 1.64 0.75 -19.63
C TRP A 368 0.12 0.77 -19.81
N ASP A 369 -0.42 0.01 -20.76
CA ASP A 369 -1.88 -0.01 -21.01
C ASP A 369 -2.65 -0.52 -19.79
N SER A 370 -2.10 -1.52 -19.08
CA SER A 370 -2.68 -2.02 -17.83
C SER A 370 -2.66 -0.96 -16.73
N LEU A 371 -1.50 -0.30 -16.54
CA LEU A 371 -1.35 0.75 -15.52
C LEU A 371 -2.21 1.98 -15.83
N SER A 372 -2.17 2.49 -17.06
CA SER A 372 -2.92 3.66 -17.49
C SER A 372 -4.43 3.45 -17.38
N SER A 373 -4.94 2.29 -17.82
CA SER A 373 -6.37 1.98 -17.70
C SER A 373 -6.85 2.00 -16.24
N ASN A 374 -6.03 1.50 -15.30
CA ASN A 374 -6.35 1.56 -13.87
C ASN A 374 -6.27 3.01 -13.33
N PHE A 375 -5.27 3.80 -13.74
CA PHE A 375 -5.18 5.21 -13.30
C PHE A 375 -6.32 6.07 -13.85
N GLU A 376 -6.69 5.90 -15.11
CA GLU A 376 -7.86 6.53 -15.73
C GLU A 376 -9.15 6.16 -15.00
N ALA A 377 -9.32 4.87 -14.64
CA ALA A 377 -10.46 4.42 -13.85
C ALA A 377 -10.51 5.07 -12.46
N ILE A 378 -9.35 5.23 -11.78
CA ILE A 378 -9.28 5.95 -10.49
C ILE A 378 -9.75 7.39 -10.65
N LEU A 379 -9.25 8.09 -11.67
CA LEU A 379 -9.61 9.48 -11.91
C LEU A 379 -11.10 9.64 -12.28
N PHE A 380 -11.64 8.74 -13.10
CA PHE A 380 -13.06 8.72 -13.44
C PHE A 380 -13.94 8.53 -12.19
N ASN A 381 -13.61 7.55 -11.35
CA ASN A 381 -14.36 7.27 -10.12
C ASN A 381 -14.21 8.36 -9.07
N MET A 382 -13.10 9.12 -9.11
CA MET A 382 -12.95 10.34 -8.30
C MET A 382 -14.01 11.39 -8.68
N GLY A 383 -14.26 11.64 -9.96
CA GLY A 383 -15.35 12.53 -10.41
C GLY A 383 -16.75 11.98 -10.08
N THR A 384 -16.89 10.65 -10.04
CA THR A 384 -18.12 10.00 -9.55
C THR A 384 -18.33 10.28 -8.07
N MET A 385 -17.29 10.11 -7.26
CA MET A 385 -17.31 10.38 -5.82
C MET A 385 -17.65 11.84 -5.52
N GLU A 386 -17.03 12.78 -6.23
CA GLU A 386 -17.36 14.21 -6.16
C GLU A 386 -18.85 14.45 -6.43
N SER A 387 -19.37 13.90 -7.54
CA SER A 387 -20.78 14.06 -7.91
C SER A 387 -21.74 13.45 -6.89
N MET A 388 -21.39 12.33 -6.27
CA MET A 388 -22.19 11.71 -5.20
C MET A 388 -22.25 12.60 -3.96
N ILE A 389 -21.14 13.26 -3.62
CA ILE A 389 -21.07 14.18 -2.48
C ILE A 389 -21.87 15.46 -2.77
N LEU A 390 -21.68 16.07 -3.95
CA LEU A 390 -22.32 17.34 -4.32
C LEU A 390 -23.84 17.23 -4.56
N LYS A 391 -24.34 16.03 -4.86
CA LYS A 391 -25.79 15.77 -5.02
C LYS A 391 -26.52 15.43 -3.71
N ASP A 392 -25.81 15.33 -2.60
CA ASP A 392 -26.35 14.86 -1.32
C ASP A 392 -25.97 15.84 -0.20
N TRP A 393 -26.97 16.46 0.41
CA TRP A 393 -26.75 17.52 1.39
C TRP A 393 -26.01 17.04 2.63
N GLY A 394 -26.30 15.82 3.08
CA GLY A 394 -25.66 15.22 4.24
C GLY A 394 -24.19 14.96 4.00
N LYS A 395 -23.86 14.36 2.84
CA LYS A 395 -22.48 14.09 2.43
C LYS A 395 -21.71 15.39 2.21
N MET A 396 -22.32 16.38 1.56
CA MET A 396 -21.70 17.68 1.31
C MET A 396 -21.29 18.36 2.62
N LYS A 397 -22.21 18.44 3.60
CA LYS A 397 -21.92 18.98 4.94
C LYS A 397 -20.80 18.20 5.63
N ALA A 398 -20.86 16.86 5.60
CA ALA A 398 -19.89 16.00 6.28
C ALA A 398 -18.48 16.17 5.71
N VAL A 399 -18.34 16.23 4.38
CA VAL A 399 -17.05 16.48 3.73
C VAL A 399 -16.55 17.89 4.04
N TYR A 400 -17.40 18.91 3.92
CA TYR A 400 -17.01 20.30 4.17
C TYR A 400 -16.45 20.52 5.59
N GLN A 401 -17.06 19.89 6.60
CA GLN A 401 -16.56 19.94 7.98
C GLN A 401 -15.13 19.39 8.14
N LEU A 402 -14.71 18.50 7.25
CA LEU A 402 -13.38 17.87 7.28
C LEU A 402 -12.34 18.61 6.43
N LEU A 403 -12.73 19.55 5.57
CA LEU A 403 -11.81 20.30 4.69
C LEU A 403 -10.83 21.21 5.45
N SER A 404 -11.13 21.57 6.69
CA SER A 404 -10.22 22.31 7.57
C SER A 404 -9.34 21.41 8.44
N THR A 405 -9.58 20.09 8.42
CA THR A 405 -8.91 19.11 9.27
C THR A 405 -8.36 17.95 8.43
N SER A 406 -9.02 16.80 8.44
CA SER A 406 -8.57 15.53 7.85
C SER A 406 -8.60 15.48 6.32
N LEU A 407 -9.22 16.45 5.66
CA LEU A 407 -9.23 16.59 4.20
C LEU A 407 -8.59 17.90 3.74
N ALA A 408 -7.85 18.59 4.62
CA ALA A 408 -7.22 19.86 4.26
C ALA A 408 -6.11 19.65 3.21
N TRP A 409 -6.38 20.08 1.98
CA TRP A 409 -5.43 20.02 0.88
C TRP A 409 -5.21 21.42 0.32
N THR A 410 -4.02 21.98 0.53
CA THR A 410 -3.64 23.27 -0.05
C THR A 410 -2.94 23.09 -1.40
N PRO A 411 -3.11 24.02 -2.36
CA PRO A 411 -2.45 23.90 -3.67
C PRO A 411 -0.92 23.81 -3.60
N THR A 412 -0.30 24.35 -2.55
CA THR A 412 1.16 24.30 -2.34
C THR A 412 1.66 22.91 -1.99
N MET A 413 0.81 22.01 -1.51
CA MET A 413 1.16 20.61 -1.23
C MET A 413 1.31 19.79 -2.52
N THR A 414 0.59 20.15 -3.58
CA THR A 414 0.47 19.35 -4.80
C THR A 414 1.82 19.07 -5.46
N SER A 415 2.73 20.06 -5.55
CA SER A 415 4.05 19.86 -6.17
C SER A 415 4.96 18.93 -5.36
N GLN A 416 4.89 18.99 -4.03
CA GLN A 416 5.64 18.09 -3.13
C GLN A 416 5.09 16.66 -3.19
N LEU A 417 3.75 16.52 -3.21
CA LEU A 417 3.11 15.22 -3.37
C LEU A 417 3.47 14.58 -4.71
N ILE A 418 3.50 15.35 -5.80
CA ILE A 418 3.92 14.85 -7.12
C ILE A 418 5.37 14.37 -7.09
N SER A 419 6.30 15.14 -6.50
CA SER A 419 7.72 14.77 -6.51
C SER A 419 8.00 13.51 -5.67
N THR A 420 7.41 13.40 -4.48
CA THR A 420 7.51 12.20 -3.64
C THR A 420 6.80 11.01 -4.30
N GLY A 421 5.59 11.23 -4.82
CA GLY A 421 4.83 10.21 -5.54
C GLY A 421 5.57 9.65 -6.75
N ALA A 422 6.29 10.49 -7.49
CA ALA A 422 7.07 10.07 -8.65
C ALA A 422 8.24 9.16 -8.27
N THR A 423 8.91 9.44 -7.14
CA THR A 423 9.93 8.55 -6.59
C THR A 423 9.33 7.20 -6.19
N ALA A 424 8.21 7.20 -5.45
CA ALA A 424 7.55 5.95 -5.03
C ALA A 424 7.04 5.11 -6.20
N TYR A 425 6.49 5.76 -7.23
CA TYR A 425 6.07 5.11 -8.46
C TYR A 425 7.27 4.49 -9.18
N GLY A 426 8.39 5.21 -9.29
CA GLY A 426 9.64 4.69 -9.85
C GLY A 426 10.14 3.45 -9.13
N ILE A 427 10.16 3.46 -7.79
CA ILE A 427 10.51 2.27 -6.98
C ILE A 427 9.53 1.11 -7.24
N SER A 428 8.23 1.40 -7.34
CA SER A 428 7.23 0.36 -7.61
C SER A 428 7.41 -0.27 -9.00
N LEU A 429 7.78 0.51 -10.02
CA LEU A 429 8.16 -0.03 -11.33
C LEU A 429 9.43 -0.89 -11.24
N LEU A 430 10.45 -0.47 -10.48
CA LEU A 430 11.66 -1.27 -10.28
C LEU A 430 11.37 -2.58 -9.53
N GLN A 431 10.43 -2.57 -8.57
CA GLN A 431 9.97 -3.78 -7.88
C GLN A 431 9.29 -4.78 -8.82
N MET A 432 8.61 -4.31 -9.87
CA MET A 432 8.03 -5.16 -10.90
C MET A 432 9.07 -5.65 -11.91
N LEU A 433 9.98 -4.77 -12.34
CA LEU A 433 10.84 -5.01 -13.49
C LEU A 433 12.16 -5.70 -13.15
N LEU A 434 12.83 -5.32 -12.05
CA LEU A 434 14.14 -5.88 -11.74
C LEU A 434 14.12 -7.39 -11.50
N PRO A 435 13.14 -7.97 -10.78
CA PRO A 435 13.05 -9.41 -10.58
C PRO A 435 12.88 -10.23 -11.87
N GLU A 436 12.40 -9.62 -12.96
CA GLU A 436 12.19 -10.31 -14.25
C GLU A 436 13.49 -10.49 -15.05
N LYS A 437 14.52 -9.66 -14.78
CA LYS A 437 15.82 -9.73 -15.46
C LYS A 437 16.96 -10.17 -14.53
N TYR A 438 16.84 -9.86 -13.25
CA TYR A 438 17.89 -10.05 -12.26
C TYR A 438 17.43 -10.92 -11.11
N GLN A 439 18.40 -11.53 -10.42
CA GLN A 439 18.18 -12.26 -9.19
C GLN A 439 19.25 -11.92 -8.16
N ILE A 440 18.97 -12.21 -6.90
CA ILE A 440 19.95 -12.08 -5.82
C ILE A 440 20.74 -13.38 -5.72
N TYR A 441 22.05 -13.26 -5.66
CA TYR A 441 22.96 -14.34 -5.38
C TYR A 441 23.50 -14.17 -3.96
N CYS A 442 23.49 -15.27 -3.20
CA CYS A 442 24.03 -15.30 -1.85
C CYS A 442 25.26 -16.22 -1.83
N TRP A 443 26.37 -15.68 -1.35
CA TRP A 443 27.61 -16.41 -1.15
C TRP A 443 28.01 -16.40 0.33
N ASN A 444 28.33 -17.57 0.86
CA ASN A 444 28.72 -17.75 2.25
C ASN A 444 30.16 -18.27 2.33
N GLN A 445 31.08 -17.42 2.76
CA GLN A 445 32.50 -17.75 2.92
C GLN A 445 32.78 -18.88 3.92
N ASN A 446 31.91 -19.07 4.91
CA ASN A 446 32.10 -20.09 5.95
C ASN A 446 31.66 -21.49 5.50
N PHE A 447 31.01 -21.61 4.33
CA PHE A 447 30.57 -22.91 3.81
C PHE A 447 31.77 -23.84 3.54
N ASP A 448 32.87 -23.30 3.01
CA ASP A 448 34.10 -24.05 2.71
C ASP A 448 34.71 -24.67 3.99
N ALA A 449 34.78 -23.88 5.07
CA ALA A 449 35.32 -24.30 6.35
C ALA A 449 34.47 -25.40 7.02
N LYS A 450 33.14 -25.35 6.84
CA LYS A 450 32.22 -26.29 7.50
C LYS A 450 32.19 -27.67 6.83
N TYR A 451 32.35 -27.73 5.51
CA TYR A 451 32.22 -28.98 4.75
C TYR A 451 33.55 -29.57 4.27
N GLY A 452 34.67 -28.95 4.66
CA GLY A 452 36.01 -29.52 4.47
C GLY A 452 36.44 -29.56 2.99
N PHE A 453 35.99 -28.61 2.18
CA PHE A 453 36.39 -28.52 0.78
C PHE A 453 37.85 -28.09 0.66
N ALA A 454 38.53 -28.60 -0.37
CA ALA A 454 39.92 -28.26 -0.64
C ALA A 454 40.05 -26.76 -0.99
N PRO A 455 41.14 -26.08 -0.59
CA PRO A 455 41.42 -24.71 -1.01
C PRO A 455 41.35 -24.58 -2.54
N GLY A 456 40.57 -23.63 -3.04
CA GLY A 456 40.35 -23.41 -4.48
C GLY A 456 39.07 -24.02 -5.04
N TYR A 457 38.29 -24.71 -4.20
CA TYR A 457 36.93 -25.11 -4.51
C TYR A 457 36.00 -24.72 -3.34
N PRO A 458 34.81 -24.17 -3.62
CA PRO A 458 34.28 -23.79 -4.93
C PRO A 458 34.73 -22.37 -5.37
N ALA A 459 34.38 -22.00 -6.61
CA ALA A 459 34.89 -20.79 -7.27
C ALA A 459 34.80 -19.53 -6.38
N PRO A 460 35.83 -18.66 -6.38
CA PRO A 460 35.77 -17.39 -5.66
C PRO A 460 34.57 -16.59 -6.16
N ILE A 461 34.02 -15.75 -5.27
CA ILE A 461 33.14 -14.64 -5.68
C ILE A 461 33.74 -13.99 -6.94
N PRO A 462 32.94 -13.66 -7.96
CA PRO A 462 33.42 -12.84 -9.07
C PRO A 462 34.13 -11.60 -8.49
N SER A 463 35.42 -11.45 -8.76
CA SER A 463 36.24 -10.38 -8.17
C SER A 463 35.84 -8.98 -8.65
N ASP A 464 34.92 -8.91 -9.60
CA ASP A 464 34.47 -7.76 -10.37
C ASP A 464 33.04 -7.32 -10.03
N ILE A 465 32.41 -7.82 -8.95
CA ILE A 465 31.09 -7.34 -8.52
C ILE A 465 31.17 -5.85 -8.14
N PRO A 466 30.39 -4.96 -8.78
CA PRO A 466 30.40 -3.54 -8.44
C PRO A 466 29.88 -3.29 -7.01
N GLU A 467 30.52 -2.36 -6.29
CA GLU A 467 30.15 -2.03 -4.89
C GLU A 467 28.67 -1.64 -4.72
N TYR A 468 28.10 -0.95 -5.71
CA TYR A 468 26.70 -0.54 -5.69
C TYR A 468 25.69 -1.68 -5.95
N CYS A 469 26.18 -2.87 -6.33
CA CYS A 469 25.41 -4.09 -6.57
C CYS A 469 25.66 -5.19 -5.52
N THR A 470 26.38 -4.88 -4.43
CA THR A 470 26.68 -5.84 -3.36
C THR A 470 26.32 -5.30 -1.97
N TRP A 471 26.06 -6.21 -1.05
CA TRP A 471 25.84 -5.96 0.37
C TRP A 471 26.26 -7.18 1.19
N THR A 472 27.02 -6.95 2.25
CA THR A 472 27.39 -7.99 3.21
C THR A 472 26.50 -7.87 4.44
N ASP A 473 25.90 -8.98 4.85
CA ASP A 473 25.03 -9.02 6.00
C ASP A 473 25.79 -9.23 7.32
N GLU A 474 25.04 -9.23 8.43
CA GLU A 474 25.56 -9.41 9.80
C GLU A 474 26.23 -10.78 10.03
N ASN A 475 25.91 -11.79 9.23
CA ASN A 475 26.52 -13.13 9.30
C ASN A 475 27.78 -13.25 8.42
N GLY A 476 28.11 -12.21 7.67
CA GLY A 476 29.17 -12.22 6.67
C GLY A 476 28.78 -12.90 5.37
N ASP A 477 27.49 -13.16 5.13
CA ASP A 477 27.01 -13.55 3.80
C ASP A 477 27.13 -12.35 2.87
N VAL A 478 27.69 -12.57 1.69
CA VAL A 478 27.75 -11.55 0.63
C VAL A 478 26.59 -11.79 -0.31
N LEU A 479 25.71 -10.80 -0.42
CA LEU A 479 24.58 -10.78 -1.32
C LEU A 479 24.85 -9.80 -2.45
N PHE A 480 24.59 -10.22 -3.68
CA PHE A 480 24.76 -9.37 -4.84
C PHE A 480 23.67 -9.61 -5.88
N ILE A 481 23.37 -8.59 -6.69
CA ILE A 481 22.39 -8.68 -7.76
C ILE A 481 23.10 -8.88 -9.10
N ALA A 482 22.68 -9.86 -9.88
CA ALA A 482 23.19 -10.11 -11.23
C ALA A 482 22.12 -10.75 -12.12
N SER A 483 22.41 -10.86 -13.41
CA SER A 483 21.54 -11.48 -14.41
C SER A 483 21.27 -12.94 -14.04
N THR A 484 20.09 -13.43 -14.40
CA THR A 484 19.74 -14.85 -14.28
C THR A 484 20.60 -15.75 -15.18
N SER A 485 21.22 -15.19 -16.23
CA SER A 485 22.00 -15.93 -17.23
C SER A 485 23.51 -15.73 -17.18
N ASP A 486 24.04 -14.74 -16.45
CA ASP A 486 25.49 -14.51 -16.28
C ASP A 486 25.76 -13.74 -14.98
N LEU A 487 26.56 -14.33 -14.09
CA LEU A 487 26.92 -13.74 -12.78
C LEU A 487 27.73 -12.44 -12.89
N ARG A 488 28.31 -12.14 -14.06
CA ARG A 488 29.12 -10.94 -14.30
C ARG A 488 28.30 -9.78 -14.87
N VAL A 489 27.04 -10.03 -15.23
CA VAL A 489 26.15 -9.01 -15.79
C VAL A 489 25.31 -8.45 -14.66
N HIS A 490 25.68 -7.25 -14.20
CA HIS A 490 24.99 -6.55 -13.11
C HIS A 490 24.08 -5.44 -13.66
N PRO A 491 23.06 -4.99 -12.90
CA PRO A 491 22.39 -3.74 -13.21
C PRO A 491 23.41 -2.60 -13.30
N ILE A 492 23.26 -1.73 -14.30
CA ILE A 492 24.13 -0.57 -14.44
C ILE A 492 23.93 0.41 -13.27
N LYS A 493 24.94 1.22 -12.99
CA LYS A 493 24.95 2.13 -11.85
C LYS A 493 23.73 3.05 -11.84
N GLU A 494 23.27 3.52 -13.00
CA GLU A 494 22.10 4.38 -13.15
C GLU A 494 20.82 3.73 -12.61
N VAL A 495 20.63 2.40 -12.79
CA VAL A 495 19.49 1.67 -12.21
C VAL A 495 19.61 1.62 -10.69
N MET A 496 20.78 1.27 -10.18
CA MET A 496 21.00 1.11 -8.75
C MET A 496 20.96 2.45 -8.01
N ASP A 497 21.39 3.54 -8.65
CA ASP A 497 21.25 4.89 -8.12
C ASP A 497 19.77 5.28 -7.96
N MET A 498 18.86 4.78 -8.81
CA MET A 498 17.41 4.98 -8.61
C MET A 498 16.88 4.22 -7.40
N VAL A 499 17.40 3.02 -7.13
CA VAL A 499 17.04 2.21 -5.95
C VAL A 499 17.54 2.87 -4.66
N TRP A 500 18.80 3.30 -4.66
CA TRP A 500 19.46 3.86 -3.47
C TRP A 500 19.21 5.35 -3.25
N LYS A 501 18.50 6.00 -4.17
CA LYS A 501 18.20 7.44 -4.10
C LYS A 501 17.53 7.78 -2.77
N ASP A 502 18.00 8.86 -2.15
CA ASP A 502 17.47 9.44 -0.92
C ASP A 502 17.35 8.44 0.25
N ASN A 503 18.09 7.31 0.20
CA ASN A 503 18.02 6.20 1.15
C ASN A 503 16.60 5.64 1.36
N VAL A 504 15.73 5.76 0.35
CA VAL A 504 14.34 5.29 0.40
C VAL A 504 14.28 3.76 0.56
N VAL A 505 15.18 3.05 -0.13
CA VAL A 505 15.27 1.59 -0.08
C VAL A 505 16.43 1.20 0.83
N VAL A 506 16.13 0.40 1.85
CA VAL A 506 17.16 -0.18 2.73
C VAL A 506 17.75 -1.42 2.05
N LYS A 507 19.09 -1.48 1.99
CA LYS A 507 19.83 -2.59 1.36
C LYS A 507 19.35 -3.95 1.85
N LYS A 508 19.16 -4.11 3.15
CA LYS A 508 18.66 -5.35 3.75
C LYS A 508 17.30 -5.78 3.20
N ASP A 509 16.36 -4.85 3.02
CA ASP A 509 15.04 -5.17 2.47
C ASP A 509 15.13 -5.55 0.99
N PHE A 510 15.99 -4.87 0.24
CA PHE A 510 16.24 -5.15 -1.17
C PHE A 510 16.86 -6.54 -1.38
N TYR A 511 18.03 -6.79 -0.77
CA TYR A 511 18.79 -8.03 -0.97
C TYR A 511 18.14 -9.25 -0.30
N ARG A 512 17.23 -9.05 0.66
CA ARG A 512 16.46 -10.13 1.27
C ARG A 512 15.02 -10.22 0.75
N SER A 513 14.69 -9.54 -0.35
CA SER A 513 13.37 -9.57 -1.00
C SER A 513 12.22 -9.35 0.00
N ARG A 514 12.25 -8.20 0.68
CA ARG A 514 11.27 -7.75 1.68
C ARG A 514 10.57 -6.47 1.21
N ASN A 515 9.46 -6.10 1.85
CA ASN A 515 8.78 -4.82 1.64
C ASN A 515 8.42 -4.54 0.16
N GLY A 516 7.97 -5.58 -0.54
CA GLY A 516 7.53 -5.55 -1.94
C GLY A 516 8.57 -6.00 -2.97
N TRP A 517 9.82 -6.22 -2.57
CA TRP A 517 10.82 -6.86 -3.44
C TRP A 517 10.60 -8.37 -3.47
N SER A 518 10.63 -8.96 -4.66
CA SER A 518 10.38 -10.39 -4.88
C SER A 518 11.43 -11.03 -5.79
N PHE A 519 12.72 -10.68 -5.60
CA PHE A 519 13.78 -11.29 -6.38
C PHE A 519 13.86 -12.80 -6.12
N PRO A 520 13.99 -13.62 -7.17
CA PRO A 520 14.54 -14.95 -7.00
C PRO A 520 15.88 -14.85 -6.27
N THR A 521 16.16 -15.78 -5.36
CA THR A 521 17.45 -15.86 -4.68
C THR A 521 18.11 -17.20 -5.00
N SER A 522 19.36 -17.16 -5.46
CA SER A 522 20.18 -18.34 -5.71
C SER A 522 21.34 -18.40 -4.73
N LEU A 523 21.69 -19.61 -4.32
CA LEU A 523 22.90 -19.88 -3.55
C LEU A 523 24.04 -20.12 -4.55
N VAL A 524 25.17 -19.47 -4.36
CA VAL A 524 26.39 -19.70 -5.14
C VAL A 524 27.29 -20.67 -4.37
N ASN A 525 28.05 -21.50 -5.08
CA ASN A 525 29.10 -22.37 -4.53
C ASN A 525 28.55 -23.60 -3.74
N ARG A 526 27.22 -23.79 -3.65
CA ARG A 526 26.64 -25.03 -3.09
C ARG A 526 26.54 -26.12 -4.16
N ILE A 527 27.25 -27.23 -3.96
CA ILE A 527 27.27 -28.40 -4.89
C ILE A 527 25.96 -29.22 -4.80
N THR A 528 25.10 -28.93 -3.83
CA THR A 528 23.87 -29.66 -3.59
C THR A 528 22.79 -29.32 -4.62
N ARG A 529 22.17 -30.37 -5.15
CA ARG A 529 21.58 -30.44 -6.49
C ARG A 529 20.05 -30.21 -6.45
N TRP A 530 19.49 -29.70 -7.56
CA TRP A 530 18.07 -29.76 -7.99
C TRP A 530 17.15 -28.55 -7.73
N LEU A 531 16.61 -28.27 -6.53
CA LEU A 531 15.61 -27.19 -6.37
C LEU A 531 15.93 -26.20 -5.24
N ILE A 532 15.86 -24.91 -5.55
CA ILE A 532 15.86 -23.80 -4.58
C ILE A 532 14.51 -23.08 -4.69
N PRO A 533 13.50 -23.45 -3.86
CA PRO A 533 12.26 -22.73 -3.83
C PRO A 533 12.44 -21.41 -3.06
N ASN A 534 11.95 -20.32 -3.65
CA ASN A 534 11.72 -19.06 -2.97
C ASN A 534 10.23 -18.81 -3.01
N VAL A 535 9.62 -18.59 -1.85
CA VAL A 535 8.22 -18.23 -1.76
C VAL A 535 8.14 -16.80 -1.23
N THR A 536 7.47 -15.92 -1.95
CA THR A 536 7.19 -14.55 -1.54
C THR A 536 5.76 -14.46 -1.03
N ASN A 537 5.62 -14.04 0.23
CA ASN A 537 4.34 -13.68 0.82
C ASN A 537 4.14 -12.17 0.71
N ASN A 538 3.28 -11.72 -0.20
CA ASN A 538 2.92 -10.30 -0.35
C ASN A 538 1.65 -9.93 0.42
N THR A 539 1.30 -10.70 1.44
CA THR A 539 0.07 -10.51 2.22
C THR A 539 0.39 -10.06 3.65
N SER A 540 -0.65 -9.57 4.33
CA SER A 540 -0.68 -9.30 5.76
C SER A 540 -0.87 -10.57 6.61
N ILE A 541 -0.98 -11.75 6.01
CA ILE A 541 -1.16 -13.01 6.72
C ILE A 541 0.19 -13.73 6.76
N PRO A 542 0.76 -14.02 7.94
CA PRO A 542 1.98 -14.82 8.02
C PRO A 542 1.72 -16.22 7.49
N MET A 543 2.67 -16.75 6.72
CA MET A 543 2.53 -18.06 6.10
C MET A 543 3.64 -19.00 6.55
N LYS A 544 3.44 -20.27 6.28
CA LYS A 544 4.46 -21.30 6.30
C LYS A 544 4.39 -22.03 4.98
N TYR A 545 5.51 -22.55 4.53
CA TYR A 545 5.47 -23.54 3.47
C TYR A 545 6.30 -24.76 3.81
N THR A 546 5.81 -25.89 3.32
CA THR A 546 6.48 -27.17 3.42
C THR A 546 6.85 -27.68 2.04
N ILE A 547 8.02 -28.31 1.95
CA ILE A 547 8.48 -28.99 0.73
C ILE A 547 8.57 -30.47 1.03
N GLY A 548 7.81 -31.28 0.30
CA GLY A 548 7.87 -32.74 0.35
C GLY A 548 8.42 -33.32 -0.95
N ASP A 549 9.32 -34.30 -0.83
CA ASP A 549 9.85 -35.09 -1.95
C ASP A 549 8.89 -36.24 -2.31
N PHE A 550 8.74 -36.53 -3.60
CA PHE A 550 7.95 -37.65 -4.12
C PHE A 550 8.80 -38.61 -4.97
N LYS A 551 9.37 -39.63 -4.33
CA LYS A 551 9.30 -41.07 -4.69
C LYS A 551 10.09 -41.90 -3.65
N GLY A 552 9.38 -42.34 -2.60
CA GLY A 552 9.62 -43.64 -1.93
C GLY A 552 10.86 -43.86 -1.05
N ASP A 553 11.13 -43.04 -0.02
CA ASP A 553 11.44 -43.56 1.34
C ASP A 553 11.88 -42.50 2.36
N SER A 554 12.27 -41.28 1.97
CA SER A 554 12.63 -40.22 2.92
C SER A 554 11.76 -38.96 2.75
N LYS A 555 10.70 -38.81 3.55
CA LYS A 555 9.97 -37.55 3.69
C LYS A 555 10.78 -36.56 4.51
N THR A 556 11.87 -36.01 3.97
CA THR A 556 12.42 -34.78 4.58
C THR A 556 11.46 -33.66 4.25
N THR A 557 10.58 -33.33 5.20
CA THR A 557 9.70 -32.17 5.08
C THR A 557 10.42 -31.00 5.70
N TYR A 558 10.80 -30.03 4.87
CA TYR A 558 11.33 -28.77 5.37
C TYR A 558 10.17 -27.82 5.57
N GLN A 559 10.11 -27.16 6.72
CA GLN A 559 9.13 -26.14 7.02
C GLN A 559 9.84 -24.81 7.22
N LEU A 560 9.39 -23.79 6.50
CA LEU A 560 9.94 -22.44 6.61
C LEU A 560 8.82 -21.45 6.91
N ASP A 561 9.11 -20.52 7.81
CA ASP A 561 8.24 -19.39 8.09
C ASP A 561 8.39 -18.34 6.97
N LEU A 562 7.27 -17.74 6.61
CA LEU A 562 7.13 -16.72 5.58
C LEU A 562 6.49 -15.48 6.19
N PRO A 563 7.30 -14.52 6.66
CA PRO A 563 6.76 -13.30 7.22
C PRO A 563 5.92 -12.53 6.20
N THR A 564 5.05 -11.66 6.70
CA THR A 564 4.24 -10.75 5.88
C THR A 564 5.14 -9.88 5.00
N PHE A 565 4.74 -9.65 3.76
CA PHE A 565 5.46 -8.83 2.78
C PHE A 565 6.93 -9.21 2.59
N SER A 566 7.25 -10.51 2.60
CA SER A 566 8.62 -11.01 2.57
C SER A 566 8.76 -12.32 1.80
N THR A 567 9.98 -12.57 1.33
CA THR A 567 10.38 -13.82 0.68
C THR A 567 11.15 -14.71 1.67
N SER A 568 10.86 -16.02 1.65
CA SER A 568 11.66 -16.99 2.42
C SER A 568 13.10 -17.02 1.96
N TYR A 569 14.00 -17.34 2.89
CA TYR A 569 15.37 -17.66 2.54
C TYR A 569 15.42 -18.94 1.68
N PRO A 570 16.28 -19.00 0.65
CA PRO A 570 16.46 -20.18 -0.18
C PRO A 570 16.82 -21.41 0.66
N LEU A 571 16.12 -22.50 0.41
CA LEU A 571 16.46 -23.82 0.94
C LEU A 571 17.05 -24.68 -0.17
N ASP A 572 18.13 -25.38 0.15
CA ASP A 572 18.70 -26.40 -0.72
C ASP A 572 18.02 -27.76 -0.50
N VAL A 573 17.34 -28.27 -1.53
CA VAL A 573 16.70 -29.58 -1.51
C VAL A 573 17.43 -30.50 -2.48
N SER A 574 18.34 -31.31 -1.94
CA SER A 574 19.19 -32.21 -2.73
C SER A 574 18.77 -33.68 -2.70
N HIS A 575 18.99 -34.35 -3.83
CA HIS A 575 18.76 -35.78 -4.00
C HIS A 575 19.87 -36.41 -4.85
N ASN A 576 20.29 -37.64 -4.50
CA ASN A 576 21.50 -38.27 -5.07
C ASN A 576 21.25 -39.19 -6.27
N ASN A 577 20.03 -39.30 -6.80
CA ASN A 577 19.74 -40.29 -7.84
C ASN A 577 19.96 -39.70 -9.25
N ASN A 578 20.85 -40.34 -10.01
CA ASN A 578 21.16 -39.94 -11.37
C ASN A 578 20.04 -40.39 -12.33
N GLY A 579 19.41 -39.44 -13.06
CA GLY A 579 18.66 -39.75 -14.28
C GLY A 579 17.12 -39.73 -14.22
N HIS A 580 16.50 -39.17 -13.18
CA HIS A 580 15.03 -39.09 -13.08
C HIS A 580 14.50 -37.65 -12.97
N ASN A 581 13.26 -37.44 -13.43
CA ASN A 581 12.50 -36.24 -13.11
C ASN A 581 12.06 -36.31 -11.65
N TYR A 582 12.31 -35.24 -10.90
CA TYR A 582 11.91 -35.11 -9.51
C TYR A 582 10.64 -34.29 -9.39
N HIS A 583 9.75 -34.71 -8.49
CA HIS A 583 8.49 -34.04 -8.23
C HIS A 583 8.51 -33.55 -6.79
N PHE A 584 8.66 -32.25 -6.61
CA PHE A 584 8.59 -31.60 -5.30
C PHE A 584 7.19 -31.07 -5.09
N THR A 585 6.55 -31.41 -3.98
CA THR A 585 5.28 -30.79 -3.60
C THR A 585 5.54 -29.68 -2.61
N ILE A 586 5.23 -28.45 -3.01
CA ILE A 586 5.25 -27.28 -2.14
C ILE A 586 3.83 -27.07 -1.63
N THR A 587 3.64 -27.05 -0.32
CA THR A 587 2.34 -26.74 0.31
C THR A 587 2.49 -25.50 1.16
N ILE A 588 1.68 -24.49 0.87
CA ILE A 588 1.65 -23.20 1.57
C ILE A 588 0.43 -23.19 2.49
N THR A 589 0.64 -22.82 3.74
CA THR A 589 -0.39 -22.78 4.77
C THR A 589 -0.35 -21.45 5.51
N ASN A 590 -1.50 -21.01 6.02
CA ASN A 590 -1.55 -19.90 6.96
C ASN A 590 -0.79 -20.31 8.24
N ALA A 591 0.17 -19.49 8.67
CA ALA A 591 1.02 -19.81 9.82
C ALA A 591 0.25 -19.85 11.14
N LEU A 592 -0.91 -19.21 11.18
CA LEU A 592 -1.75 -19.02 12.36
C LEU A 592 -2.61 -20.26 12.63
N ASP A 593 -3.42 -20.69 11.66
CA ASP A 593 -4.38 -21.78 11.84
C ASP A 593 -4.02 -23.07 11.08
N ASN A 594 -2.91 -23.07 10.35
CA ASN A 594 -2.46 -24.16 9.46
C ASN A 594 -3.45 -24.50 8.33
N SER A 595 -4.42 -23.63 8.04
CA SER A 595 -5.29 -23.78 6.88
C SER A 595 -4.47 -23.74 5.59
N LYS A 596 -4.87 -24.57 4.61
CA LYS A 596 -4.17 -24.66 3.33
C LYS A 596 -4.48 -23.42 2.48
N ILE A 597 -3.43 -22.75 1.99
CA ILE A 597 -3.52 -21.62 1.08
C ILE A 597 -3.29 -22.08 -0.36
N ALA A 598 -2.22 -22.85 -0.59
CA ALA A 598 -1.91 -23.36 -1.91
C ALA A 598 -1.13 -24.67 -1.84
N SER A 599 -1.14 -25.43 -2.94
CA SER A 599 -0.23 -26.54 -3.16
C SER A 599 0.17 -26.60 -4.62
N LEU A 600 1.46 -26.79 -4.87
CA LEU A 600 2.06 -26.80 -6.19
C LEU A 600 3.00 -28.01 -6.32
N VAL A 601 2.94 -28.69 -7.45
CA VAL A 601 3.92 -29.70 -7.83
C VAL A 601 4.96 -29.04 -8.74
N ILE A 602 6.22 -29.07 -8.33
CA ILE A 602 7.35 -28.58 -9.12
C ILE A 602 8.10 -29.78 -9.68
N ILE A 603 8.22 -29.86 -11.00
CA ILE A 603 8.92 -30.93 -11.70
C ILE A 603 10.30 -30.42 -12.08
N VAL A 604 11.36 -31.04 -11.57
CA VAL A 604 12.73 -30.72 -11.92
C VAL A 604 13.31 -31.85 -12.76
N SER A 605 13.68 -31.53 -14.00
CA SER A 605 14.24 -32.49 -14.96
C SER A 605 15.74 -32.26 -15.14
N ALA A 606 16.52 -33.33 -15.20
CA ALA A 606 17.93 -33.25 -15.58
C ALA A 606 18.07 -32.96 -17.08
N VAL A 607 18.77 -31.89 -17.44
CA VAL A 607 19.11 -31.56 -18.84
C VAL A 607 20.62 -31.75 -18.98
N GLY A 608 21.02 -32.70 -19.83
CA GLY A 608 22.39 -33.00 -20.26
C GLY A 608 23.55 -32.39 -19.45
N GLY A 609 24.27 -33.22 -18.72
CA GLY A 609 25.65 -32.93 -18.29
C GLY A 609 25.83 -32.08 -17.03
N SER A 610 25.01 -31.06 -16.75
CA SER A 610 25.17 -30.23 -15.54
C SER A 610 23.96 -29.36 -15.16
N PHE A 611 22.85 -29.38 -15.93
CA PHE A 611 21.76 -28.44 -15.74
C PHE A 611 20.50 -29.14 -15.25
N SER A 612 19.70 -28.42 -14.46
CA SER A 612 18.35 -28.83 -14.11
C SER A 612 17.36 -27.79 -14.61
N LYS A 613 16.20 -28.23 -15.10
CA LYS A 613 15.12 -27.36 -15.55
C LYS A 613 13.88 -27.63 -14.71
N GLY A 614 13.44 -26.62 -13.96
CA GLY A 614 12.16 -26.64 -13.27
C GLY A 614 10.99 -26.31 -14.20
N GLN A 615 9.83 -26.90 -13.93
CA GLN A 615 8.55 -26.53 -14.53
C GLN A 615 7.43 -26.74 -13.50
N LEU A 616 6.35 -25.98 -13.64
CA LEU A 616 5.15 -26.13 -12.84
C LEU A 616 4.34 -27.34 -13.35
N GLY A 617 3.96 -28.22 -12.44
CA GLY A 617 2.97 -29.28 -12.66
C GLY A 617 1.60 -28.88 -12.11
N ASP A 618 0.88 -29.86 -11.56
CA ASP A 618 -0.43 -29.59 -10.96
C ASP A 618 -0.33 -28.62 -9.79
N HIS A 619 -1.30 -27.72 -9.68
CA HIS A 619 -1.41 -26.81 -8.55
C HIS A 619 -2.87 -26.53 -8.19
N SER A 620 -3.08 -26.12 -6.94
CA SER A 620 -4.37 -25.74 -6.38
C SER A 620 -4.18 -24.53 -5.48
N VAL A 621 -5.09 -23.56 -5.54
CA VAL A 621 -5.12 -22.39 -4.66
C VAL A 621 -6.48 -22.32 -3.99
N THR A 622 -6.49 -21.98 -2.71
CA THR A 622 -7.70 -21.76 -1.93
C THR A 622 -8.32 -20.41 -2.31
N LYS A 623 -9.66 -20.35 -2.33
CA LYS A 623 -10.45 -19.13 -2.55
C LYS A 623 -9.91 -17.96 -1.71
N GLY A 624 -9.83 -16.76 -2.30
CA GLY A 624 -9.32 -15.55 -1.64
C GLY A 624 -7.80 -15.36 -1.72
N TYR A 625 -7.07 -16.26 -2.37
CA TYR A 625 -5.64 -16.12 -2.62
C TYR A 625 -5.32 -16.26 -4.12
N LEU A 626 -4.24 -15.62 -4.55
CA LEU A 626 -3.66 -15.75 -5.88
C LEU A 626 -2.21 -16.19 -5.77
N ILE A 627 -1.81 -17.14 -6.61
CA ILE A 627 -0.40 -17.44 -6.86
C ILE A 627 -0.04 -16.89 -8.25
N GLY A 628 1.08 -16.17 -8.35
CA GLY A 628 1.65 -15.81 -9.65
C GLY A 628 2.25 -17.05 -10.33
N ASP A 629 2.39 -17.05 -11.66
CA ASP A 629 3.10 -18.16 -12.31
C ASP A 629 4.54 -18.20 -11.79
N PRO A 630 5.02 -19.35 -11.32
CA PRO A 630 6.36 -19.46 -10.80
C PRO A 630 7.42 -19.13 -11.86
N ILE A 631 8.44 -18.39 -11.46
CA ILE A 631 9.59 -18.05 -12.30
C ILE A 631 10.67 -19.08 -12.05
N PHE A 632 11.05 -19.83 -13.09
CA PHE A 632 12.11 -20.83 -13.03
C PHE A 632 13.39 -20.27 -13.65
N ASN A 633 14.45 -20.22 -12.84
CA ASN A 633 15.79 -19.87 -13.30
C ASN A 633 16.67 -21.12 -13.23
N THR A 634 17.49 -21.34 -14.26
CA THR A 634 18.58 -22.33 -14.23
C THR A 634 19.84 -21.62 -13.78
N SER A 635 20.50 -22.08 -12.71
CA SER A 635 21.78 -21.50 -12.30
C SER A 635 22.80 -21.65 -13.43
N VAL A 636 23.58 -20.59 -13.67
CA VAL A 636 24.59 -20.56 -14.74
C VAL A 636 25.78 -21.49 -14.46
N ARG A 637 25.99 -21.87 -13.20
CA ARG A 637 27.17 -22.62 -12.75
C ARG A 637 26.85 -23.95 -12.07
N ASP A 638 25.62 -24.13 -11.62
CA ASP A 638 25.24 -25.26 -10.77
C ASP A 638 24.05 -26.01 -11.36
N SER A 639 23.95 -27.29 -10.99
CA SER A 639 22.81 -28.17 -11.32
C SER A 639 21.53 -27.85 -10.55
N THR A 640 21.32 -26.57 -10.21
CA THR A 640 20.21 -26.08 -9.41
C THR A 640 19.25 -25.25 -10.26
N SER A 641 17.96 -25.47 -10.04
CA SER A 641 16.91 -24.61 -10.55
C SER A 641 16.31 -23.83 -9.38
N THR A 642 16.24 -22.52 -9.52
CA THR A 642 15.53 -21.65 -8.57
C THR A 642 14.10 -21.50 -9.04
N CYS A 643 13.13 -21.70 -8.14
CA CYS A 643 11.71 -21.52 -8.41
C CYS A 643 11.16 -20.42 -7.50
N ASN A 644 10.74 -19.29 -8.07
CA ASN A 644 10.15 -18.19 -7.30
C ASN A 644 8.63 -18.23 -7.39
N ILE A 645 7.93 -18.28 -6.26
CA ILE A 645 6.47 -18.39 -6.15
C ILE A 645 5.97 -17.19 -5.37
N ILE A 646 5.13 -16.35 -5.98
CA ILE A 646 4.57 -15.17 -5.32
C ILE A 646 3.13 -15.47 -4.90
N VAL A 647 2.81 -15.27 -3.63
CA VAL A 647 1.48 -15.43 -3.05
C VAL A 647 0.92 -14.06 -2.68
N ASN A 648 -0.33 -13.82 -3.07
CA ASN A 648 -1.07 -12.60 -2.83
C ASN A 648 -2.50 -12.89 -2.35
N ILE A 649 -3.20 -11.86 -1.89
CA ILE A 649 -4.64 -11.91 -1.63
C ILE A 649 -5.38 -11.66 -2.95
N ASP A 650 -6.42 -12.47 -3.21
CA ASP A 650 -7.46 -12.16 -4.19
C ASP A 650 -8.51 -11.30 -3.52
N TYR A 651 -8.44 -9.98 -3.69
CA TYR A 651 -9.42 -9.12 -3.05
C TYR A 651 -10.76 -9.13 -3.80
N ASN A 652 -10.83 -9.56 -5.07
CA ASN A 652 -12.11 -9.63 -5.78
C ASN A 652 -12.92 -10.89 -5.44
N ASP A 653 -12.28 -11.92 -4.90
CA ASP A 653 -12.90 -13.18 -4.53
C ASP A 653 -13.23 -13.31 -3.02
N THR A 654 -12.93 -12.29 -2.21
CA THR A 654 -13.20 -12.28 -0.75
C THR A 654 -14.64 -11.92 -0.35
N ASN A 655 -15.58 -11.85 -1.30
CA ASN A 655 -17.02 -11.91 -1.00
C ASN A 655 -17.46 -13.34 -0.69
#